data_AF-A0A972PG53-F1
#
_entry.id   AF-A0A972PG53-F1
#
_cell.length_a   1.000
_cell.length_b   1.000
_cell.length_c   1.000
_cell.angle_alpha   90.00
_cell.angle_beta   90.00
_cell.angle_gamma   90.00
#
_symmetry.space_group_name_H-M   'P 1'
#
loop_
_entity.id
_entity.type
_entity.pdbx_description
1 polymer ?
#
loop_
_entity_poly.entity_id
_entity_poly.type
_entity_poly.pdbx_seq_one_letter_code
_entity_poly.pdbx_strand_id
1 'polypeptide(L)'
;MTFSGGRDRFCGGQKIGGMAMVNWGRRAFWSVPATEILSSLQAAPGGLSGAEAARRLAAYWPNRLRRVRDVTAWRLFPFQFASLIVLLLLYLRLSMGLLPNSVPTTGKSGIGWGINPIRPKKICQPGGDFEKMMGYKSTERKLFYMINLDERVPQDHILRQMNEVVDFSFIYDLVRPYYDYTGAPSTDPVVVFKMALLGYLYGITSERKLAEEYRLNLAFMWFLGYDIDEIPPNHSILSKARKRFGRNTYEQFFNENLKLCQEAGLVEGNKVFLDATLLKANASFNSLEERKEACELKYSPEEYLDRVWAENQEEQEEDKQHSQNEPDEGHSNSNSAGSQGTTVEPNKETDQESKGKKVKTNERLVSRTDPDAALITYNNSKGVLLAHKVHIAVDSGPARIVTGVEVTPGNVAEARVALTLIGKHTWNTGCLPEEAVADKGYGRKHFYSFLKQAGILPSIPYPKPWRKKRKEKFDAGFVYDEKEDVYICPQGKKMYRMEAYGDGSILYRVHRSACRGCPYKGVLCKAKRPSIVRKTKTELMDWVDQHLATEKAKESIKKRAPWVETVFAEMKAVHGLSRATLRGRDKVQIQALLAMAVHNIKQLVKSVKKRSRNAGSQRFLLSFAIRFMFEFGVVVCNSRSLATDPNIELIHPIMGLLPKTLKYQGQRVESNRKMQKHFLCPSRHPAFPHYLHLDIVHCTGQQCLDLHFLSSTQCCSGQS
;
A
#
# COMPACT_ATOMS: atom_id res chain seq x y z
N MET A 1 28.84 11.15 10.92
CA MET A 1 28.88 10.62 12.30
C MET A 1 27.56 9.92 12.60
N THR A 2 27.65 8.64 12.93
CA THR A 2 26.57 7.69 13.22
C THR A 2 25.83 8.06 14.51
N PHE A 3 24.53 8.34 14.43
CA PHE A 3 23.67 8.45 15.61
C PHE A 3 23.18 7.05 16.03
N SER A 4 24.06 6.32 16.69
CA SER A 4 23.72 5.23 17.59
C SER A 4 23.76 5.79 19.02
N GLY A 5 22.60 6.22 19.55
CA GLY A 5 22.43 6.51 20.98
C GLY A 5 21.33 5.58 21.50
N GLY A 6 21.65 4.53 22.24
CA GLY A 6 22.29 4.64 23.54
C GLY A 6 21.22 4.93 24.59
N ARG A 7 20.21 4.05 24.69
CA ARG A 7 19.11 4.14 25.66
C ARG A 7 19.48 3.34 26.92
N ASP A 8 20.69 3.56 27.42
CA ASP A 8 21.21 2.98 28.65
C ASP A 8 21.98 4.07 29.40
N ARG A 9 21.27 4.86 30.21
CA ARG A 9 21.83 5.68 31.31
C ARG A 9 20.70 6.33 32.13
N PHE A 10 19.91 5.49 32.79
CA PHE A 10 19.11 5.90 33.96
C PHE A 10 19.19 4.82 35.04
N CYS A 11 20.42 4.37 35.33
CA CYS A 11 20.76 3.65 36.55
C CYS A 11 21.96 4.35 37.18
N GLY A 12 21.76 5.59 37.62
CA GLY A 12 22.65 6.29 38.54
C GLY A 12 21.94 6.36 39.87
N GLY A 13 22.25 5.41 40.77
CA GLY A 13 21.74 5.43 42.13
C GLY A 13 22.35 6.59 42.90
N GLN A 14 21.51 7.47 43.42
CA GLN A 14 21.89 8.40 44.47
C GLN A 14 20.94 8.14 45.64
N LYS A 15 21.46 7.46 46.68
CA LYS A 15 20.79 7.30 47.97
C LYS A 15 20.76 8.67 48.64
N ILE A 16 19.58 9.25 48.77
CA ILE A 16 19.33 10.38 49.67
C ILE A 16 18.04 10.07 50.43
N GLY A 17 18.15 9.92 51.75
CA GLY A 17 17.04 9.94 52.70
C GLY A 17 16.10 8.72 52.71
N GLY A 18 16.45 7.69 53.49
CA GLY A 18 15.54 6.98 54.40
C GLY A 18 14.12 6.57 53.99
N MET A 19 13.80 6.30 52.72
CA MET A 19 12.55 5.64 52.32
C MET A 19 12.78 4.73 51.11
N ALA A 20 12.45 3.45 51.27
CA ALA A 20 12.62 2.45 50.23
C ALA A 20 11.72 2.79 49.02
N MET A 21 12.31 3.15 47.88
CA MET A 21 11.58 3.11 46.61
C MET A 21 11.08 1.67 46.41
N VAL A 22 9.76 1.50 46.29
CA VAL A 22 9.16 0.21 45.93
C VAL A 22 9.67 -0.17 44.55
N ASN A 23 10.67 -1.05 44.52
CA ASN A 23 11.27 -1.53 43.29
C ASN A 23 10.41 -2.68 42.76
N TRP A 24 9.44 -2.35 41.89
CA TRP A 24 8.57 -3.29 41.18
C TRP A 24 9.32 -4.13 40.13
N GLY A 25 10.45 -4.75 40.51
CA GLY A 25 11.48 -5.29 39.61
C GLY A 25 10.94 -5.77 38.26
N ARG A 26 11.25 -5.05 37.16
CA ARG A 26 10.86 -5.32 35.75
C ARG A 26 9.40 -5.73 35.47
N ARG A 27 8.48 -5.72 36.43
CA ARG A 27 7.05 -5.98 36.20
C ARG A 27 6.36 -4.64 36.08
N ALA A 28 5.57 -4.52 35.03
CA ALA A 28 4.78 -3.31 34.86
C ALA A 28 3.62 -3.31 35.85
N PHE A 29 3.26 -2.13 36.40
CA PHE A 29 2.24 -2.01 37.44
C PHE A 29 0.87 -2.60 37.03
N TRP A 30 0.55 -2.61 35.73
CA TRP A 30 -0.68 -3.19 35.20
C TRP A 30 -0.73 -4.73 35.19
N SER A 31 0.36 -5.38 35.58
CA SER A 31 0.47 -6.86 35.68
C SER A 31 0.35 -7.37 37.12
N VAL A 32 0.13 -6.46 38.07
CA VAL A 32 0.08 -6.76 39.51
C VAL A 32 -1.37 -6.63 40.00
N PRO A 33 -1.87 -7.55 40.85
CA PRO A 33 -3.17 -7.42 41.49
C PRO A 33 -3.31 -6.09 42.26
N ALA A 34 -4.50 -5.48 42.20
CA ALA A 34 -4.77 -4.18 42.84
C ALA A 34 -4.51 -4.16 44.35
N THR A 35 -4.71 -5.29 45.04
CA THR A 35 -4.43 -5.44 46.48
C THR A 35 -2.95 -5.28 46.81
N GLU A 36 -2.07 -5.81 45.96
CA GLU A 36 -0.62 -5.71 46.10
C GLU A 36 -0.10 -4.32 45.72
N ILE A 37 -0.79 -3.63 44.79
CA ILE A 37 -0.53 -2.21 44.47
C ILE A 37 -0.93 -1.31 45.65
N LEU A 38 -2.09 -1.55 46.28
CA LEU A 38 -2.54 -0.75 47.41
C LEU A 38 -1.66 -0.97 48.66
N SER A 39 -1.23 -2.21 48.91
CA SER A 39 -0.34 -2.52 50.03
C SER A 39 1.04 -1.90 49.86
N SER A 40 1.60 -1.95 48.65
CA SER A 40 2.90 -1.34 48.35
C SER A 40 2.84 0.19 48.29
N LEU A 41 1.74 0.78 47.83
CA LEU A 41 1.50 2.21 47.90
C LEU A 41 1.07 2.67 49.30
N GLN A 42 0.89 1.75 50.25
CA GLN A 42 0.37 1.99 51.60
C GLN A 42 -0.86 2.92 51.58
N ALA A 43 -1.75 2.69 50.61
CA ALA A 43 -2.93 3.51 50.37
C ALA A 43 -4.19 2.74 50.78
N ALA A 44 -5.08 3.39 51.53
CA ALA A 44 -6.37 2.82 51.89
C ALA A 44 -7.35 2.92 50.70
N PRO A 45 -8.46 2.15 50.70
CA PRO A 45 -9.51 2.26 49.68
C PRO A 45 -10.11 3.67 49.57
N GLY A 46 -10.07 4.46 50.66
CA GLY A 46 -10.50 5.87 50.71
C GLY A 46 -9.47 6.88 50.17
N GLY A 47 -8.34 6.44 49.62
CA GLY A 47 -7.30 7.32 49.08
C GLY A 47 -6.19 7.69 50.07
N LEU A 48 -5.44 8.75 49.74
CA LEU A 48 -4.33 9.26 50.55
C LEU A 48 -4.83 10.35 51.50
N SER A 49 -4.32 10.37 52.73
CA SER A 49 -4.54 11.50 53.64
C SER A 49 -3.84 12.76 53.13
N GLY A 50 -4.35 13.95 53.49
CA GLY A 50 -3.75 15.22 53.07
C GLY A 50 -2.27 15.37 53.50
N ALA A 51 -1.93 14.88 54.70
CA ALA A 51 -0.56 14.86 55.19
C ALA A 51 0.35 13.92 54.37
N GLU A 52 -0.18 12.76 53.95
CA GLU A 52 0.55 11.82 53.11
C GLU A 52 0.75 12.34 51.68
N ALA A 53 -0.28 12.98 51.12
CA ALA A 53 -0.19 13.62 49.82
C ALA A 53 0.88 14.72 49.79
N ALA A 54 0.97 15.55 50.84
CA ALA A 54 2.00 16.58 50.97
C ALA A 54 3.42 15.98 51.07
N ARG A 55 3.61 14.92 51.86
CA ARG A 55 4.90 14.20 51.95
C ARG A 55 5.32 13.61 50.60
N ARG A 56 4.38 13.03 49.85
CA ARG A 56 4.67 12.47 48.52
C ARG A 56 4.96 13.54 47.47
N LEU A 57 4.27 14.68 47.51
CA LEU A 57 4.56 15.79 46.61
C LEU A 57 5.99 16.33 46.82
N ALA A 58 6.46 16.37 48.07
CA ALA A 58 7.83 16.75 48.40
C ALA A 58 8.85 15.70 47.93
N ALA A 59 8.55 14.41 48.05
CA ALA A 59 9.45 13.33 47.66
C ALA A 59 9.54 13.11 46.13
N TYR A 60 8.40 13.19 45.42
CA TYR A 60 8.30 12.81 44.00
C TYR A 60 8.19 14.01 43.04
N TRP A 61 8.17 15.25 43.57
CA TRP A 61 8.00 16.50 42.83
C TRP A 61 6.60 16.65 42.18
N PRO A 62 6.16 17.87 41.83
CA PRO A 62 4.92 18.06 41.08
C PRO A 62 4.91 17.25 39.77
N ASN A 63 3.82 16.51 39.55
CA ASN A 63 3.55 15.76 38.32
C ASN A 63 3.22 16.72 37.16
N ARG A 64 4.23 17.49 36.74
CA ARG A 64 4.16 18.42 35.60
C ARG A 64 5.41 18.24 34.75
N LEU A 65 5.22 18.24 33.43
CA LEU A 65 6.33 18.22 32.50
C LEU A 65 7.20 19.47 32.73
N ARG A 66 8.51 19.27 32.82
CA ARG A 66 9.46 20.37 32.95
C ARG A 66 9.42 21.15 31.63
N ARG A 67 8.95 22.41 31.68
CA ARG A 67 8.99 23.29 30.50
C ARG A 67 10.45 23.47 30.11
N VAL A 68 10.82 23.04 28.90
CA VAL A 68 12.16 23.28 28.35
C VAL A 68 12.32 24.79 28.24
N ARG A 69 13.43 25.35 28.73
CA ARG A 69 13.69 26.80 28.77
C ARG A 69 13.29 27.46 27.44
N ASP A 70 12.55 28.56 27.53
CA ASP A 70 12.22 29.38 26.38
C ASP A 70 13.52 29.92 25.76
N VAL A 71 13.77 29.58 24.49
CA VAL A 71 14.90 30.10 23.74
C VAL A 71 14.51 31.50 23.27
N THR A 72 15.22 32.52 23.74
CA THR A 72 14.98 33.91 23.31
C THR A 72 15.35 34.10 21.84
N ALA A 73 14.61 34.95 21.12
CA ALA A 73 14.85 35.23 19.70
C ALA A 73 16.31 35.65 19.41
N TRP A 74 16.93 36.38 20.33
CA TRP A 74 18.34 36.78 20.26
C TRP A 74 19.35 35.62 20.30
N ARG A 75 18.99 34.48 20.91
CA ARG A 75 19.82 33.27 20.88
C ARG A 75 19.68 32.48 19.58
N LEU A 76 18.57 32.64 18.85
CA LEU A 76 18.33 31.97 17.56
C LEU A 76 18.84 32.78 16.37
N PHE A 77 18.85 34.11 16.47
CA PHE A 77 19.29 35.03 15.41
C PHE A 77 20.67 34.69 14.81
N PRO A 78 21.75 34.46 15.58
CA PRO A 78 23.05 34.17 15.00
C PRO A 78 23.11 32.81 14.27
N PHE A 79 22.24 31.84 14.62
CA PHE A 79 22.18 30.56 13.91
C PHE A 79 21.61 30.67 12.49
N GLN A 80 20.90 31.76 12.16
CA GLN A 80 20.41 32.00 10.80
C GLN A 80 21.56 32.33 9.82
N PHE A 81 22.69 32.81 10.34
CA PHE A 81 23.90 33.14 9.57
C PHE A 81 24.95 32.03 9.58
N ALA A 82 24.67 30.89 10.21
CA ALA A 82 25.60 29.75 10.26
C ALA A 82 25.69 28.97 8.93
N SER A 83 24.77 29.22 8.00
CA SER A 83 24.80 28.59 6.67
C SER A 83 25.79 29.30 5.75
N LEU A 84 26.69 28.51 5.15
CA LEU A 84 27.70 28.99 4.20
C LEU A 84 27.08 29.72 2.99
N ILE A 85 25.86 29.35 2.61
CA ILE A 85 25.10 30.01 1.52
C ILE A 85 24.66 31.41 1.95
N VAL A 86 24.22 31.59 3.19
CA VAL A 86 23.76 32.90 3.70
C VAL A 86 24.94 33.86 3.82
N LEU A 87 26.10 33.36 4.25
CA LEU A 87 27.34 34.13 4.27
C LEU A 87 27.80 34.53 2.86
N LEU A 88 27.69 33.63 1.88
CA LEU A 88 27.98 33.93 0.48
C LEU A 88 27.06 35.03 -0.08
N LEU A 89 25.76 34.97 0.24
CA LEU A 89 24.78 35.98 -0.20
C LEU A 89 25.02 37.35 0.45
N LEU A 90 25.40 37.38 1.73
CA LEU A 90 25.83 38.60 2.42
C LEU A 90 27.09 39.19 1.79
N TYR A 91 28.07 38.35 1.49
CA TYR A 91 29.30 38.75 0.80
C TYR A 91 29.00 39.34 -0.59
N LEU A 92 28.16 38.66 -1.39
CA LEU A 92 27.73 39.17 -2.70
C LEU A 92 27.02 40.52 -2.57
N ARG A 93 26.11 40.66 -1.60
CA ARG A 93 25.40 41.94 -1.37
C ARG A 93 26.34 43.07 -0.95
N LEU A 94 27.33 42.78 -0.11
CA LEU A 94 28.37 43.74 0.27
C LEU A 94 29.27 44.10 -0.92
N SER A 95 29.66 43.12 -1.73
CA SER A 95 30.50 43.34 -2.92
C SER A 95 29.80 44.19 -3.99
N MET A 96 28.49 44.04 -4.15
CA MET A 96 27.70 44.86 -5.06
C MET A 96 27.49 46.29 -4.56
N GLY A 97 27.59 46.54 -3.25
CA GLY A 97 27.48 47.88 -2.66
C GLY A 97 28.75 48.73 -2.78
N LEU A 98 29.88 48.13 -3.20
CA LEU A 98 31.18 48.79 -3.30
C LEU A 98 31.58 49.18 -4.74
N LEU A 99 30.73 48.91 -5.73
CA LEU A 99 30.97 49.38 -7.10
C LEU A 99 30.45 50.82 -7.25
N PRO A 100 31.32 51.79 -7.61
CA PRO A 100 30.91 53.18 -7.78
C PRO A 100 29.96 53.32 -8.98
N ASN A 101 28.78 53.87 -8.72
CA ASN A 101 27.76 54.21 -9.71
C ASN A 101 28.34 55.17 -10.77
N SER A 102 28.69 54.64 -11.94
CA SER A 102 28.98 55.43 -13.14
C SER A 102 28.29 54.80 -14.34
N VAL A 103 26.98 55.05 -14.47
CA VAL A 103 26.26 54.88 -15.73
C VAL A 103 25.36 56.10 -15.94
N PRO A 104 25.43 56.77 -17.11
CA PRO A 104 24.72 58.01 -17.38
C PRO A 104 23.25 57.76 -17.72
N THR A 105 22.39 58.64 -17.19
CA THR A 105 20.95 58.65 -17.43
C THR A 105 20.62 59.39 -18.72
N THR A 106 20.09 58.68 -19.72
CA THR A 106 19.31 59.30 -20.80
C THR A 106 17.91 58.68 -20.83
N GLY A 107 16.91 59.54 -21.02
CA GLY A 107 15.67 59.18 -21.71
C GLY A 107 14.54 58.53 -20.90
N LYS A 108 13.78 59.38 -20.20
CA LYS A 108 12.38 59.23 -19.75
C LYS A 108 11.51 58.18 -20.47
N SER A 109 10.87 57.32 -19.68
CA SER A 109 9.40 57.13 -19.71
C SER A 109 8.95 56.58 -18.35
N GLY A 110 8.12 57.35 -17.65
CA GLY A 110 7.80 57.14 -16.24
C GLY A 110 6.88 55.95 -15.96
N ILE A 111 7.26 55.18 -14.94
CA ILE A 111 6.33 54.42 -14.09
C ILE A 111 6.69 54.80 -12.67
N GLY A 112 5.97 55.80 -12.14
CA GLY A 112 6.15 56.28 -10.78
C GLY A 112 5.68 55.22 -9.79
N TRP A 113 6.62 54.64 -9.04
CA TRP A 113 6.29 53.95 -7.81
C TRP A 113 5.95 55.00 -6.76
N GLY A 114 4.66 55.17 -6.51
CA GLY A 114 4.16 55.99 -5.41
C GLY A 114 4.63 55.44 -4.07
N ILE A 115 5.72 55.97 -3.56
CA ILE A 115 6.07 55.87 -2.14
C ILE A 115 5.19 56.91 -1.44
N ASN A 116 4.10 56.45 -0.81
CA ASN A 116 3.34 57.30 0.09
C ASN A 116 4.26 57.71 1.26
N PRO A 117 4.49 59.01 1.53
CA PRO A 117 5.21 59.43 2.72
C PRO A 117 4.38 59.06 3.95
N ILE A 118 4.98 58.27 4.83
CA ILE A 118 4.45 57.97 6.16
C ILE A 118 4.30 59.31 6.88
N ARG A 119 3.07 59.82 7.02
CA ARG A 119 2.78 60.98 7.86
C ARG A 119 3.16 60.64 9.30
N PRO A 120 3.89 61.50 10.03
CA PRO A 120 4.07 61.30 11.46
C PRO A 120 2.69 61.37 12.13
N LYS A 121 2.30 60.27 12.79
CA LYS A 121 1.08 60.23 13.60
C LYS A 121 1.17 61.30 14.68
N LYS A 122 0.09 62.08 14.82
CA LYS A 122 -0.13 63.01 15.92
C LYS A 122 0.25 62.37 17.26
N ILE A 123 1.06 63.07 18.03
CA ILE A 123 1.28 62.81 19.44
C ILE A 123 -0.06 63.04 20.14
N CYS A 124 -0.71 61.97 20.60
CA CYS A 124 -1.82 62.07 21.55
C CYS A 124 -1.24 62.15 22.97
N GLN A 125 -1.81 63.04 23.77
CA GLN A 125 -1.49 63.28 25.17
C GLN A 125 -1.73 62.03 26.05
N PRO A 126 -1.12 61.96 27.26
CA PRO A 126 -1.22 60.80 28.12
C PRO A 126 -2.55 60.81 28.88
N GLY A 127 -3.47 59.95 28.47
CA GLY A 127 -4.68 59.61 29.19
C GLY A 127 -4.83 58.09 29.15
N GLY A 128 -5.09 57.49 30.32
CA GLY A 128 -4.95 56.07 30.58
C GLY A 128 -5.64 55.13 29.58
N ASP A 129 -4.91 54.08 29.20
CA ASP A 129 -5.28 52.70 29.49
C ASP A 129 -4.20 51.80 28.89
N PHE A 130 -3.43 51.16 29.76
CA PHE A 130 -2.54 50.09 29.34
C PHE A 130 -3.38 48.89 28.86
N GLU A 131 -2.96 48.36 27.72
CA GLU A 131 -3.30 47.07 27.12
C GLU A 131 -4.63 46.95 26.34
N LYS A 132 -4.46 46.95 25.01
CA LYS A 132 -4.80 45.77 24.19
C LYS A 132 -3.92 45.75 22.94
N MET A 133 -2.74 45.12 23.05
CA MET A 133 -2.00 44.62 21.87
C MET A 133 -2.65 43.37 21.26
N MET A 134 -3.83 42.97 21.76
CA MET A 134 -4.60 41.87 21.24
C MET A 134 -5.54 42.38 20.14
N GLY A 135 -5.36 41.90 18.91
CA GLY A 135 -6.27 42.18 17.81
C GLY A 135 -7.63 41.50 18.06
N TYR A 136 -8.71 42.25 17.93
CA TYR A 136 -10.08 41.71 17.95
C TYR A 136 -10.60 41.60 16.51
N LYS A 137 -11.16 40.44 16.16
CA LYS A 137 -11.86 40.26 14.88
C LYS A 137 -13.37 40.44 15.13
N SER A 138 -13.89 41.63 14.82
CA SER A 138 -15.34 41.79 14.65
C SER A 138 -15.77 41.01 13.41
N THR A 139 -16.83 40.20 13.53
CA THR A 139 -17.38 39.43 12.40
C THR A 139 -18.77 39.93 12.09
N GLU A 140 -18.86 40.82 11.11
CA GLU A 140 -20.13 41.16 10.47
C GLU A 140 -20.41 40.10 9.39
N ARG A 141 -21.58 39.48 9.45
CA ARG A 141 -21.97 38.45 8.47
C ARG A 141 -22.36 39.14 7.17
N LYS A 142 -21.66 38.82 6.08
CA LYS A 142 -22.09 39.25 4.74
C LYS A 142 -23.40 38.56 4.39
N LEU A 143 -24.38 39.34 3.92
CA LEU A 143 -25.69 38.85 3.50
C LEU A 143 -25.63 38.08 2.16
N PHE A 144 -24.73 38.50 1.26
CA PHE A 144 -24.53 37.88 -0.04
C PHE A 144 -23.06 37.54 -0.28
N TYR A 145 -22.84 36.43 -0.98
CA TYR A 145 -21.53 35.97 -1.40
C TYR A 145 -21.52 35.82 -2.92
N MET A 146 -20.72 36.64 -3.62
CA MET A 146 -20.31 36.33 -5.00
C MET A 146 -18.99 35.59 -4.90
N ILE A 147 -19.02 34.28 -5.13
CA ILE A 147 -17.84 33.41 -5.03
C ILE A 147 -17.70 32.65 -6.34
N ASN A 148 -16.49 32.65 -6.90
CA ASN A 148 -16.08 31.73 -7.93
C ASN A 148 -15.21 30.64 -7.29
N LEU A 149 -15.67 29.39 -7.28
CA LEU A 149 -14.91 28.27 -6.72
C LEU A 149 -13.58 28.07 -7.44
N ASP A 150 -13.51 28.35 -8.74
CA ASP A 150 -12.30 28.16 -9.53
C ASP A 150 -11.18 29.12 -9.08
N GLU A 151 -11.51 30.38 -8.79
CA GLU A 151 -10.54 31.34 -8.25
C GLU A 151 -10.14 31.01 -6.80
N ARG A 152 -11.04 30.34 -6.05
CA ARG A 152 -10.83 30.08 -4.62
C ARG A 152 -9.87 28.92 -4.36
N VAL A 153 -9.87 27.90 -5.22
CA VAL A 153 -8.98 26.74 -5.12
C VAL A 153 -7.62 27.09 -5.77
N PRO A 154 -6.50 27.11 -5.02
CA PRO A 154 -5.20 27.49 -5.56
C PRO A 154 -4.79 26.65 -6.77
N GLN A 155 -4.19 27.28 -7.79
CA GLN A 155 -3.77 26.62 -9.03
C GLN A 155 -2.73 25.50 -8.80
N ASP A 156 -1.94 25.59 -7.73
CA ASP A 156 -0.93 24.59 -7.37
C ASP A 156 -1.49 23.45 -6.50
N HIS A 157 -2.80 23.44 -6.21
CA HIS A 157 -3.46 22.42 -5.39
C HIS A 157 -3.42 21.04 -6.08
N ILE A 158 -3.24 19.98 -5.29
CA ILE A 158 -3.09 18.60 -5.81
C ILE A 158 -4.32 18.13 -6.61
N LEU A 159 -5.53 18.52 -6.20
CA LEU A 159 -6.75 18.11 -6.88
C LEU A 159 -6.91 18.72 -8.28
N ARG A 160 -6.41 19.95 -8.48
CA ARG A 160 -6.33 20.55 -9.83
C ARG A 160 -5.38 19.76 -10.70
N GLN A 161 -4.17 19.51 -10.19
CA GLN A 161 -3.17 18.73 -10.89
C GLN A 161 -3.66 17.32 -11.22
N MET A 162 -4.45 16.69 -10.34
CA MET A 162 -5.07 15.40 -10.62
C MET A 162 -6.12 15.49 -11.73
N ASN A 163 -6.98 16.49 -11.70
CA ASN A 163 -8.03 16.69 -12.70
C ASN A 163 -7.48 17.09 -14.08
N GLU A 164 -6.29 17.71 -14.13
CA GLU A 164 -5.56 18.00 -15.37
C GLU A 164 -4.89 16.76 -15.98
N VAL A 165 -4.42 15.85 -15.13
CA VAL A 165 -3.58 14.72 -15.53
C VAL A 165 -4.40 13.47 -15.84
N VAL A 166 -5.58 13.34 -15.25
CA VAL A 166 -6.47 12.18 -15.42
C VAL A 166 -7.78 12.67 -16.02
N ASP A 167 -8.04 12.30 -17.27
CA ASP A 167 -9.39 12.36 -17.81
C ASP A 167 -10.20 11.21 -17.21
N PHE A 168 -11.31 11.54 -16.54
CA PHE A 168 -12.19 10.56 -15.90
C PHE A 168 -13.34 10.09 -16.80
N SER A 169 -13.44 10.58 -18.03
CA SER A 169 -14.49 10.24 -18.99
C SER A 169 -14.61 8.73 -19.26
N PHE A 170 -13.49 8.00 -19.27
CA PHE A 170 -13.46 6.54 -19.47
C PHE A 170 -14.30 5.74 -18.46
N ILE A 171 -14.62 6.34 -17.31
CA ILE A 171 -15.47 5.71 -16.29
C ILE A 171 -16.88 5.46 -16.84
N TYR A 172 -17.41 6.35 -17.70
CA TYR A 172 -18.74 6.16 -18.26
C TYR A 172 -18.84 4.86 -19.05
N ASP A 173 -17.86 4.58 -19.92
CA ASP A 173 -17.81 3.34 -20.68
C ASP A 173 -17.62 2.12 -19.77
N LEU A 174 -16.77 2.26 -18.75
CA LEU A 174 -16.48 1.22 -17.77
C LEU A 174 -17.73 0.76 -17.00
N VAL A 175 -18.60 1.69 -16.60
CA VAL A 175 -19.78 1.39 -15.79
C VAL A 175 -21.08 1.27 -16.60
N ARG A 176 -21.08 1.61 -17.89
CA ARG A 176 -22.25 1.58 -18.78
C ARG A 176 -23.09 0.30 -18.67
N PRO A 177 -22.52 -0.92 -18.58
CA PRO A 177 -23.31 -2.14 -18.46
C PRO A 177 -24.18 -2.25 -17.20
N TYR A 178 -23.92 -1.44 -16.17
CA TYR A 178 -24.67 -1.43 -14.91
C TYR A 178 -25.84 -0.43 -14.88
N TYR A 179 -26.07 0.27 -15.99
CA TYR A 179 -27.10 1.30 -16.11
C TYR A 179 -28.05 0.96 -17.26
N ASP A 180 -29.31 1.30 -17.05
CA ASP A 180 -30.37 1.15 -18.04
C ASP A 180 -30.80 2.54 -18.54
N TYR A 181 -31.48 2.59 -19.67
CA TYR A 181 -32.04 3.83 -20.24
C TYR A 181 -33.33 4.27 -19.53
N THR A 182 -33.87 3.43 -18.63
CA THR A 182 -35.09 3.71 -17.87
C THR A 182 -34.83 3.94 -16.37
N GLY A 183 -35.70 4.72 -15.72
CA GLY A 183 -35.67 4.97 -14.28
C GLY A 183 -35.13 6.34 -13.87
N ALA A 184 -35.00 6.54 -12.56
CA ALA A 184 -34.48 7.80 -12.00
C ALA A 184 -32.98 7.94 -12.27
N PRO A 185 -32.50 9.14 -12.63
CA PRO A 185 -31.09 9.37 -12.89
C PRO A 185 -30.27 9.08 -11.62
N SER A 186 -29.23 8.27 -11.77
CA SER A 186 -28.28 8.01 -10.69
C SER A 186 -27.33 9.19 -10.49
N THR A 187 -26.65 9.22 -9.34
CA THR A 187 -25.44 10.02 -9.17
C THR A 187 -24.43 9.69 -10.27
N ASP A 188 -23.78 10.73 -10.81
CA ASP A 188 -22.75 10.58 -11.84
C ASP A 188 -21.65 9.59 -11.39
N PRO A 189 -21.37 8.52 -12.16
CA PRO A 189 -20.33 7.56 -11.81
C PRO A 189 -18.94 8.19 -11.68
N VAL A 190 -18.60 9.23 -12.46
CA VAL A 190 -17.31 9.94 -12.31
C VAL A 190 -17.19 10.54 -10.92
N VAL A 191 -18.26 11.17 -10.43
CA VAL A 191 -18.33 11.72 -9.07
C VAL A 191 -18.11 10.62 -8.04
N VAL A 192 -18.72 9.44 -8.22
CA VAL A 192 -18.58 8.30 -7.30
C VAL A 192 -17.12 7.86 -7.17
N PHE A 193 -16.40 7.72 -8.28
CA PHE A 193 -14.98 7.35 -8.25
C PHE A 193 -14.12 8.49 -7.68
N LYS A 194 -14.38 9.75 -8.04
CA LYS A 194 -13.69 10.92 -7.46
C LYS A 194 -13.87 11.00 -5.94
N MET A 195 -15.08 10.76 -5.43
CA MET A 195 -15.36 10.66 -4.00
C MET A 195 -14.49 9.56 -3.34
N ALA A 196 -14.43 8.37 -3.95
CA ALA A 196 -13.61 7.28 -3.45
C ALA A 196 -12.13 7.67 -3.41
N LEU A 197 -11.60 8.24 -4.51
CA LEU A 197 -10.22 8.71 -4.60
C LEU A 197 -9.90 9.77 -3.53
N LEU A 198 -10.79 10.72 -3.26
CA LEU A 198 -10.61 11.71 -2.19
C LEU A 198 -10.45 11.04 -0.82
N GLY A 199 -11.31 10.07 -0.52
CA GLY A 199 -11.23 9.30 0.73
C GLY A 199 -9.85 8.66 0.92
N TYR A 200 -9.34 7.99 -0.10
CA TYR A 200 -8.01 7.36 -0.02
C TYR A 200 -6.88 8.38 -0.08
N LEU A 201 -6.98 9.45 -0.87
CA LEU A 201 -5.94 10.48 -1.01
C LEU A 201 -5.64 11.17 0.33
N TYR A 202 -6.69 11.49 1.09
CA TYR A 202 -6.58 12.17 2.39
C TYR A 202 -6.66 11.22 3.60
N GLY A 203 -6.73 9.91 3.37
CA GLY A 203 -6.78 8.91 4.45
C GLY A 203 -8.07 8.92 5.26
N ILE A 204 -9.17 9.42 4.70
CA ILE A 204 -10.48 9.46 5.33
C ILE A 204 -11.14 8.09 5.14
N THR A 205 -11.01 7.25 6.15
CA THR A 205 -11.51 5.86 6.13
C THR A 205 -13.01 5.73 6.39
N SER A 206 -13.65 6.73 7.00
CA SER A 206 -15.09 6.76 7.26
C SER A 206 -15.81 7.50 6.13
N GLU A 207 -16.73 6.82 5.45
CA GLU A 207 -17.51 7.42 4.35
C GLU A 207 -18.46 8.50 4.84
N ARG A 208 -18.94 8.40 6.09
CA ARG A 208 -19.74 9.46 6.73
C ARG A 208 -18.91 10.70 6.96
N LYS A 209 -17.69 10.52 7.50
CA LYS A 209 -16.75 11.63 7.67
C LYS A 209 -16.39 12.23 6.32
N LEU A 210 -16.12 11.41 5.30
CA LEU A 210 -15.87 11.90 3.94
C LEU A 210 -17.03 12.77 3.44
N ALA A 211 -18.27 12.38 3.75
CA ALA A 211 -19.47 13.13 3.42
C ALA A 211 -19.69 14.43 4.17
N GLU A 212 -19.12 14.56 5.35
CA GLU A 212 -19.03 15.84 6.06
C GLU A 212 -17.93 16.69 5.43
N GLU A 213 -16.77 16.11 5.12
CA GLU A 213 -15.59 16.82 4.62
C GLU A 213 -15.84 17.47 3.26
N TYR A 214 -16.48 16.79 2.29
CA TYR A 214 -16.77 17.45 1.01
C TYR A 214 -17.89 18.49 1.06
N ARG A 215 -18.67 18.58 2.16
CA ARG A 215 -19.62 19.68 2.38
C ARG A 215 -18.96 20.92 2.98
N LEU A 216 -17.80 20.73 3.62
CA LEU A 216 -17.08 21.79 4.32
C LEU A 216 -15.87 22.29 3.53
N ASN A 217 -15.31 21.47 2.64
CA ASN A 217 -14.08 21.75 1.92
C ASN A 217 -14.36 22.15 0.47
N LEU A 218 -14.14 23.45 0.17
CA LEU A 218 -14.34 24.03 -1.17
C LEU A 218 -13.50 23.33 -2.25
N ALA A 219 -12.30 22.83 -1.92
CA ALA A 219 -11.47 22.11 -2.89
C ALA A 219 -12.05 20.73 -3.24
N PHE A 220 -12.78 20.10 -2.32
CA PHE A 220 -13.44 18.82 -2.57
C PHE A 220 -14.68 19.04 -3.43
N MET A 221 -15.48 20.07 -3.13
CA MET A 221 -16.62 20.46 -3.96
C MET A 221 -16.19 20.75 -5.40
N TRP A 222 -15.16 21.59 -5.58
CA TRP A 222 -14.59 21.89 -6.90
C TRP A 222 -14.13 20.61 -7.64
N PHE A 223 -13.43 19.70 -6.95
CA PHE A 223 -12.94 18.48 -7.60
C PHE A 223 -14.08 17.55 -8.04
N LEU A 224 -15.15 17.47 -7.22
CA LEU A 224 -16.35 16.71 -7.54
C LEU A 224 -17.23 17.40 -8.59
N GLY A 225 -17.03 18.69 -8.85
CA GLY A 225 -17.84 19.47 -9.80
C GLY A 225 -19.16 19.97 -9.23
N TYR A 226 -19.25 20.18 -7.90
CA TYR A 226 -20.42 20.76 -7.24
C TYR A 226 -20.15 22.20 -6.81
N ASP A 227 -21.16 23.05 -6.91
CA ASP A 227 -21.11 24.43 -6.40
C ASP A 227 -21.60 24.54 -4.94
N ILE A 228 -21.38 25.68 -4.28
CA ILE A 228 -21.60 25.91 -2.84
C ILE A 228 -23.08 25.76 -2.45
N ASP A 229 -23.99 26.07 -3.37
CA ASP A 229 -25.43 25.98 -3.21
C ASP A 229 -26.00 24.60 -3.55
N GLU A 230 -25.21 23.73 -4.18
CA GLU A 230 -25.60 22.36 -4.48
C GLU A 230 -25.36 21.42 -3.30
N ILE A 231 -26.23 20.41 -3.17
CA ILE A 231 -26.10 19.40 -2.13
C ILE A 231 -25.32 18.21 -2.70
N PRO A 232 -24.07 17.98 -2.27
CA PRO A 232 -23.29 16.85 -2.76
C PRO A 232 -23.89 15.51 -2.27
N PRO A 233 -23.60 14.39 -2.96
CA PRO A 233 -24.20 13.09 -2.68
C PRO A 233 -24.02 12.63 -1.23
N ASN A 234 -24.81 11.67 -0.77
CA ASN A 234 -24.66 11.11 0.58
C ASN A 234 -23.64 9.96 0.64
N HIS A 235 -23.12 9.69 1.85
CA HIS A 235 -22.15 8.60 2.10
C HIS A 235 -22.60 7.21 1.62
N SER A 236 -23.91 6.94 1.58
CA SER A 236 -24.47 5.64 1.18
C SER A 236 -24.20 5.29 -0.29
N ILE A 237 -23.91 6.29 -1.14
CA ILE A 237 -23.65 6.09 -2.57
C ILE A 237 -22.42 5.22 -2.80
N LEU A 238 -21.32 5.42 -2.06
CA LEU A 238 -20.10 4.62 -2.21
C LEU A 238 -20.32 3.14 -1.89
N SER A 239 -21.12 2.85 -0.85
CA SER A 239 -21.47 1.48 -0.48
C SER A 239 -22.34 0.81 -1.54
N LYS A 240 -23.36 1.52 -2.05
CA LYS A 240 -24.23 1.03 -3.14
C LYS A 240 -23.43 0.79 -4.43
N ALA A 241 -22.55 1.73 -4.79
CA ALA A 241 -21.70 1.63 -5.97
C ALA A 241 -20.75 0.43 -5.91
N ARG A 242 -20.09 0.17 -4.77
CA ARG A 242 -19.27 -1.04 -4.61
C ARG A 242 -20.06 -2.33 -4.78
N LYS A 243 -21.29 -2.38 -4.27
CA LYS A 243 -22.17 -3.55 -4.44
C LYS A 243 -22.59 -3.73 -5.90
N ARG A 244 -22.90 -2.62 -6.59
CA ARG A 244 -23.34 -2.63 -8.00
C ARG A 244 -22.21 -2.99 -8.97
N PHE A 245 -21.08 -2.30 -8.89
CA PHE A 245 -19.99 -2.44 -9.87
C PHE A 245 -19.11 -3.66 -9.62
N GLY A 246 -19.02 -4.14 -8.38
CA GLY A 246 -18.21 -5.32 -8.03
C GLY A 246 -16.70 -5.11 -8.20
N ARG A 247 -15.92 -6.14 -7.85
CA ARG A 247 -14.44 -6.09 -7.85
C ARG A 247 -13.84 -5.81 -9.23
N ASN A 248 -14.35 -6.46 -10.27
CA ASN A 248 -13.74 -6.45 -11.61
C ASN A 248 -13.70 -5.04 -12.19
N THR A 249 -14.74 -4.24 -11.98
CA THR A 249 -14.81 -2.84 -12.43
C THR A 249 -13.72 -1.99 -11.77
N TYR A 250 -13.45 -2.18 -10.48
CA TYR A 250 -12.34 -1.47 -9.82
C TYR A 250 -10.97 -1.98 -10.23
N GLU A 251 -10.83 -3.26 -10.63
CA GLU A 251 -9.60 -3.77 -11.24
C GLU A 251 -9.36 -3.13 -12.61
N GLN A 252 -10.39 -3.00 -13.44
CA GLN A 252 -10.31 -2.30 -14.72
C GLN A 252 -10.00 -0.81 -14.54
N PHE A 253 -10.64 -0.12 -13.58
CA PHE A 253 -10.31 1.26 -13.23
C PHE A 253 -8.83 1.42 -12.83
N PHE A 254 -8.29 0.49 -12.03
CA PHE A 254 -6.86 0.47 -11.69
C PHE A 254 -5.98 0.26 -12.92
N ASN A 255 -6.39 -0.62 -13.84
CA ASN A 255 -5.64 -0.88 -15.07
C ASN A 255 -5.64 0.33 -16.02
N GLU A 256 -6.77 1.02 -16.20
CA GLU A 256 -6.82 2.28 -16.98
C GLU A 256 -5.90 3.35 -16.37
N ASN A 257 -5.89 3.46 -15.03
CA ASN A 257 -4.97 4.37 -14.35
C ASN A 257 -3.49 4.02 -14.58
N LEU A 258 -3.19 2.72 -14.65
CA LEU A 258 -1.84 2.23 -14.93
C LEU A 258 -1.43 2.50 -16.39
N LYS A 259 -2.36 2.39 -17.35
CA LYS A 259 -2.10 2.77 -18.76
C LYS A 259 -1.68 4.23 -18.87
N LEU A 260 -2.34 5.15 -18.18
CA LEU A 260 -1.92 6.57 -18.12
C LEU A 260 -0.48 6.72 -17.60
N CYS A 261 -0.06 5.90 -16.64
CA CYS A 261 1.33 5.88 -16.16
C CYS A 261 2.31 5.32 -17.20
N GLN A 262 1.89 4.34 -17.99
CA GLN A 262 2.70 3.78 -19.08
C GLN A 262 2.86 4.77 -20.23
N GLU A 263 1.78 5.43 -20.65
CA GLU A 263 1.79 6.49 -21.66
C GLU A 263 2.67 7.66 -21.24
N ALA A 264 2.68 7.98 -19.94
CA ALA A 264 3.62 8.93 -19.38
C ALA A 264 5.06 8.41 -19.26
N GLY A 265 5.38 7.19 -19.67
CA GLY A 265 6.73 6.60 -19.64
C GLY A 265 7.27 6.40 -18.22
N LEU A 266 6.39 6.11 -17.25
CA LEU A 266 6.78 5.88 -15.84
C LEU A 266 7.04 4.41 -15.50
N VAL A 267 6.73 3.51 -16.44
CA VAL A 267 6.83 2.05 -16.30
C VAL A 267 7.90 1.54 -17.24
N GLU A 268 8.87 0.79 -16.72
CA GLU A 268 9.94 0.15 -17.50
C GLU A 268 9.54 -1.26 -17.97
N GLY A 269 8.81 -2.02 -17.15
CA GLY A 269 8.26 -3.34 -17.48
C GLY A 269 9.26 -4.51 -17.49
N ASN A 270 10.55 -4.24 -17.43
CA ASN A 270 11.62 -5.25 -17.50
C ASN A 270 11.87 -5.98 -16.17
N LYS A 271 11.58 -5.36 -15.03
CA LYS A 271 11.86 -5.94 -13.71
C LYS A 271 10.74 -5.65 -12.73
N VAL A 272 10.33 -6.68 -12.02
CA VAL A 272 9.22 -6.61 -11.06
C VAL A 272 9.66 -6.94 -9.64
N PHE A 273 9.28 -6.08 -8.71
CA PHE A 273 9.44 -6.28 -7.28
C PHE A 273 8.13 -6.83 -6.68
N LEU A 274 8.19 -8.00 -6.05
CA LEU A 274 7.07 -8.67 -5.41
C LEU A 274 7.21 -8.62 -3.89
N ASP A 275 6.16 -8.20 -3.21
CA ASP A 275 6.10 -8.25 -1.75
C ASP A 275 4.65 -8.26 -1.25
N ALA A 276 4.48 -8.57 0.03
CA ALA A 276 3.18 -8.64 0.66
C ALA A 276 3.17 -8.01 2.05
N THR A 277 2.06 -7.39 2.41
CA THR A 277 1.81 -6.89 3.76
C THR A 277 0.57 -7.52 4.35
N LEU A 278 0.61 -7.70 5.67
CA LEU A 278 -0.57 -8.05 6.45
C LEU A 278 -1.44 -6.81 6.68
N LEU A 279 -2.75 -6.99 6.54
CA LEU A 279 -3.79 -6.01 6.77
C LEU A 279 -4.74 -6.56 7.81
N LYS A 280 -4.81 -5.92 8.99
CA LYS A 280 -5.72 -6.36 10.07
C LYS A 280 -7.16 -6.33 9.58
N ALA A 281 -7.88 -7.44 9.73
CA ALA A 281 -9.27 -7.57 9.29
C ALA A 281 -10.22 -6.71 10.16
N ASN A 282 -11.39 -6.39 9.60
CA ASN A 282 -12.45 -5.68 10.33
C ASN A 282 -13.34 -6.66 11.13
N ALA A 283 -12.70 -7.48 11.95
CA ALA A 283 -13.32 -8.53 12.75
C ALA A 283 -12.64 -8.66 14.13
N SER A 284 -13.41 -9.14 15.11
CA SER A 284 -12.95 -9.41 16.49
C SER A 284 -12.60 -10.88 16.67
N PHE A 285 -11.71 -11.21 17.62
CA PHE A 285 -11.48 -12.60 18.01
C PHE A 285 -12.72 -13.26 18.62
N ASN A 286 -13.61 -12.49 19.26
CA ASN A 286 -14.86 -13.00 19.82
C ASN A 286 -15.86 -13.44 18.74
N SER A 287 -15.60 -13.10 17.48
CA SER A 287 -16.41 -13.56 16.35
C SER A 287 -15.91 -14.88 15.76
N LEU A 288 -14.89 -15.51 16.36
CA LEU A 288 -14.38 -16.80 15.90
C LEU A 288 -15.32 -17.91 16.38
N GLU A 289 -15.78 -18.69 15.42
CA GLU A 289 -16.63 -19.86 15.64
C GLU A 289 -16.00 -21.07 14.95
N GLU A 290 -16.43 -22.28 15.33
CA GLU A 290 -15.97 -23.47 14.61
C GLU A 290 -16.54 -23.47 13.19
N ARG A 291 -15.71 -23.84 12.22
CA ARG A 291 -16.07 -23.82 10.81
C ARG A 291 -17.19 -24.79 10.49
N LYS A 292 -17.35 -25.87 11.27
CA LYS A 292 -18.48 -26.80 11.15
C LYS A 292 -19.79 -26.09 11.48
N GLU A 293 -19.85 -25.44 12.64
CA GLU A 293 -21.00 -24.65 13.11
C GLU A 293 -21.29 -23.46 12.19
N ALA A 294 -20.25 -22.76 11.72
CA ALA A 294 -20.40 -21.64 10.78
C ALA A 294 -20.83 -22.08 9.37
N CYS A 295 -20.51 -23.31 8.95
CA CYS A 295 -21.03 -23.90 7.71
C CYS A 295 -22.40 -24.56 7.88
N GLU A 296 -22.81 -24.88 9.11
CA GLU A 296 -24.11 -25.45 9.47
C GLU A 296 -25.20 -24.38 9.69
N LEU A 297 -24.84 -23.11 9.82
CA LEU A 297 -25.75 -21.98 9.62
C LEU A 297 -26.07 -21.80 8.12
N LYS A 298 -26.70 -22.83 7.53
CA LYS A 298 -27.31 -22.82 6.19
C LYS A 298 -28.75 -22.32 6.28
N TYR A 299 -28.94 -21.07 6.64
CA TYR A 299 -30.21 -20.43 6.30
C TYR A 299 -29.90 -19.19 5.46
N SER A 300 -30.50 -19.12 4.27
CA SER A 300 -30.65 -17.83 3.59
C SER A 300 -31.31 -16.85 4.57
N PRO A 301 -30.98 -15.55 4.57
CA PRO A 301 -31.74 -14.56 5.34
C PRO A 301 -33.25 -14.67 5.11
N GLU A 302 -33.68 -15.17 3.95
CA GLU A 302 -35.07 -15.51 3.62
C GLU A 302 -35.59 -16.70 4.44
N GLU A 303 -34.88 -17.84 4.46
CA GLU A 303 -35.27 -19.01 5.28
C GLU A 303 -35.30 -18.71 6.79
N TYR A 304 -34.43 -17.83 7.27
CA TYR A 304 -34.46 -17.37 8.66
C TYR A 304 -35.68 -16.48 8.93
N LEU A 305 -36.03 -15.56 8.03
CA LEU A 305 -37.24 -14.74 8.17
C LEU A 305 -38.50 -15.61 8.09
N ASP A 306 -38.57 -16.55 7.15
CA ASP A 306 -39.70 -17.46 6.98
C ASP A 306 -39.91 -18.30 8.23
N ARG A 307 -38.83 -18.78 8.84
CA ARG A 307 -38.89 -19.53 10.11
C ARG A 307 -39.36 -18.65 11.27
N VAL A 308 -38.79 -17.45 11.44
CA VAL A 308 -39.22 -16.52 12.49
C VAL A 308 -40.69 -16.11 12.29
N TRP A 309 -41.14 -15.93 11.04
CA TRP A 309 -42.54 -15.65 10.75
C TRP A 309 -43.46 -16.84 11.00
N ALA A 310 -43.01 -18.07 10.75
CA ALA A 310 -43.76 -19.28 11.10
C ALA A 310 -43.86 -19.47 12.63
N GLU A 311 -42.76 -19.26 13.37
CA GLU A 311 -42.73 -19.34 14.83
C GLU A 311 -43.67 -18.27 15.47
N ASN A 312 -43.77 -17.07 14.89
CA ASN A 312 -44.73 -16.05 15.33
C ASN A 312 -46.19 -16.36 14.96
N GLN A 313 -46.45 -17.25 13.99
CA GLN A 313 -47.82 -17.69 13.65
C GLN A 313 -48.29 -18.78 14.61
N GLU A 314 -47.40 -19.67 15.03
CA GLU A 314 -47.70 -20.72 16.03
C GLU A 314 -48.06 -20.10 17.40
N GLU A 315 -47.35 -19.07 17.87
CA GLU A 315 -47.72 -18.34 19.10
C GLU A 315 -49.10 -17.67 19.01
N GLN A 316 -49.52 -17.19 17.83
CA GLN A 316 -50.86 -16.62 17.63
C GLN A 316 -51.98 -17.66 17.58
N GLU A 317 -51.65 -18.91 17.27
CA GLU A 317 -52.61 -20.03 17.31
C GLU A 317 -52.75 -20.60 18.72
N GLU A 318 -51.66 -20.63 19.49
CA GLU A 318 -51.68 -20.99 20.92
C GLU A 318 -52.42 -19.94 21.77
N ASP A 319 -52.23 -18.64 21.51
CA ASP A 319 -52.96 -17.56 22.20
C ASP A 319 -54.47 -17.55 21.86
N LYS A 320 -54.87 -18.03 20.67
CA LYS A 320 -56.28 -18.19 20.31
C LYS A 320 -56.94 -19.37 21.01
N GLN A 321 -56.19 -20.43 21.32
CA GLN A 321 -56.69 -21.57 22.10
C GLN A 321 -56.75 -21.26 23.59
N HIS A 322 -55.87 -20.38 24.09
CA HIS A 322 -55.88 -19.96 25.50
C HIS A 322 -57.02 -18.99 25.88
N SER A 323 -57.64 -18.31 24.90
CA SER A 323 -58.71 -17.33 25.14
C SER A 323 -60.12 -17.93 25.34
N GLN A 324 -60.31 -19.25 25.27
CA GLN A 324 -61.66 -19.87 25.34
C GLN A 324 -61.96 -20.68 26.61
N ASN A 325 -61.03 -20.82 27.56
CA ASN A 325 -61.24 -21.59 28.79
C ASN A 325 -60.79 -20.81 30.03
N GLU A 326 -61.65 -19.93 30.54
CA GLU A 326 -61.57 -19.40 31.90
C GLU A 326 -62.94 -19.59 32.56
N PRO A 327 -63.00 -20.26 33.72
CA PRO A 327 -63.71 -19.66 34.84
C PRO A 327 -62.91 -19.69 36.15
N ASP A 328 -62.67 -18.48 36.65
CA ASP A 328 -63.12 -17.89 37.93
C ASP A 328 -62.81 -18.55 39.30
N GLU A 329 -62.38 -17.66 40.21
CA GLU A 329 -62.35 -17.71 41.68
C GLU A 329 -61.41 -18.72 42.38
N GLY A 330 -60.66 -18.44 43.45
CA GLY A 330 -60.51 -17.26 44.30
C GLY A 330 -59.56 -17.56 45.48
N HIS A 331 -59.02 -16.48 46.07
CA HIS A 331 -58.57 -16.30 47.47
C HIS A 331 -57.39 -17.09 48.09
N SER A 332 -56.35 -16.30 48.40
CA SER A 332 -55.83 -16.02 49.76
C SER A 332 -54.48 -16.61 50.22
N ASN A 333 -53.61 -15.65 50.58
CA ASN A 333 -52.69 -15.56 51.71
C ASN A 333 -51.46 -16.49 51.89
N SER A 334 -50.31 -15.81 51.78
CA SER A 334 -49.28 -15.63 52.81
C SER A 334 -48.21 -16.71 53.06
N ASN A 335 -46.99 -16.19 53.09
CA ASN A 335 -45.81 -16.58 53.88
C ASN A 335 -44.90 -17.72 53.41
N SER A 336 -43.70 -17.25 53.02
CA SER A 336 -42.40 -17.59 53.63
C SER A 336 -41.54 -18.71 53.05
N ALA A 337 -40.26 -18.32 52.91
CA ALA A 337 -39.04 -19.10 53.07
C ALA A 337 -38.62 -20.13 52.00
N GLY A 338 -37.33 -20.03 51.65
CA GLY A 338 -36.49 -21.23 51.62
C GLY A 338 -36.05 -21.73 50.25
N SER A 339 -35.10 -21.01 49.65
CA SER A 339 -34.16 -21.58 48.68
C SER A 339 -33.35 -22.72 49.32
N GLN A 340 -33.50 -23.95 48.83
CA GLN A 340 -32.47 -24.99 48.90
C GLN A 340 -32.45 -25.78 47.60
N GLY A 341 -31.25 -25.90 47.02
CA GLY A 341 -31.03 -26.39 45.67
C GLY A 341 -31.01 -27.90 45.54
N THR A 342 -30.89 -28.33 44.29
CA THR A 342 -30.44 -29.68 43.97
C THR A 342 -29.53 -29.60 42.74
N THR A 343 -28.28 -29.94 42.97
CA THR A 343 -27.23 -30.17 41.99
C THR A 343 -27.56 -31.41 41.15
N VAL A 344 -27.54 -31.28 39.82
CA VAL A 344 -27.49 -32.41 38.89
C VAL A 344 -26.15 -32.36 38.18
N GLU A 345 -25.27 -33.31 38.49
CA GLU A 345 -23.99 -33.53 37.81
C GLU A 345 -24.23 -34.14 36.41
N PRO A 346 -23.51 -33.69 35.36
CA PRO A 346 -23.55 -34.36 34.07
C PRO A 346 -22.53 -35.52 34.01
N ASN A 347 -23.04 -36.68 33.60
CA ASN A 347 -22.32 -37.94 33.44
C ASN A 347 -21.10 -37.84 32.52
N LYS A 348 -19.99 -38.43 32.99
CA LYS A 348 -18.78 -38.69 32.20
C LYS A 348 -18.97 -39.99 31.42
N GLU A 349 -19.23 -39.89 30.11
CA GLU A 349 -18.94 -40.98 29.20
C GLU A 349 -17.55 -40.77 28.56
N THR A 350 -16.75 -41.82 28.68
CA THR A 350 -15.35 -41.90 28.29
C THR A 350 -15.21 -42.13 26.80
N ASP A 351 -14.94 -41.07 26.04
CA ASP A 351 -14.45 -41.21 24.67
C ASP A 351 -12.94 -41.43 24.67
N GLN A 352 -12.55 -42.65 24.28
CA GLN A 352 -11.17 -43.02 24.00
C GLN A 352 -10.69 -42.25 22.75
N GLU A 353 -9.98 -41.14 22.96
CA GLU A 353 -9.33 -40.37 21.89
C GLU A 353 -8.30 -41.23 21.14
N SER A 354 -8.74 -41.79 20.02
CA SER A 354 -7.85 -42.14 18.92
C SER A 354 -7.06 -40.89 18.52
N LYS A 355 -5.73 -41.00 18.39
CA LYS A 355 -4.83 -39.88 18.03
C LYS A 355 -5.14 -39.36 16.61
N GLY A 356 -6.15 -38.51 16.51
CA GLY A 356 -6.55 -37.82 15.29
C GLY A 356 -5.48 -36.83 14.82
N LYS A 357 -5.30 -36.73 13.49
CA LYS A 357 -4.48 -35.69 12.84
C LYS A 357 -4.86 -34.31 13.39
N LYS A 358 -3.90 -33.53 13.89
CA LYS A 358 -4.11 -32.12 14.25
C LYS A 358 -4.59 -31.34 13.04
N VAL A 359 -5.89 -31.01 12.99
CA VAL A 359 -6.50 -30.13 12.00
C VAL A 359 -5.89 -28.73 12.16
N LYS A 360 -5.60 -28.03 11.04
CA LYS A 360 -4.99 -26.69 11.15
C LYS A 360 -5.99 -25.70 11.76
N THR A 361 -5.52 -24.74 12.56
CA THR A 361 -6.38 -23.77 13.26
C THR A 361 -7.33 -23.02 12.32
N ASN A 362 -6.87 -22.60 11.14
CA ASN A 362 -7.71 -21.93 10.12
C ASN A 362 -8.64 -22.86 9.33
N GLU A 363 -8.47 -24.18 9.46
CA GLU A 363 -9.43 -25.16 8.93
C GLU A 363 -10.56 -25.40 9.94
N ARG A 364 -10.27 -25.21 11.24
CA ARG A 364 -11.22 -25.36 12.34
C ARG A 364 -11.96 -24.07 12.69
N LEU A 365 -11.31 -22.91 12.68
CA LEU A 365 -11.88 -21.64 13.14
C LEU A 365 -12.07 -20.67 11.99
N VAL A 366 -13.21 -19.99 11.97
CA VAL A 366 -13.56 -18.94 11.01
C VAL A 366 -14.23 -17.79 11.74
N SER A 367 -14.05 -16.55 11.27
CA SER A 367 -14.79 -15.42 11.83
C SER A 367 -16.19 -15.36 11.22
N ARG A 368 -17.23 -15.32 12.05
CA ARG A 368 -18.62 -15.06 11.63
C ARG A 368 -18.76 -13.71 10.91
N THR A 369 -17.95 -12.73 11.30
CA THR A 369 -18.06 -11.35 10.79
C THR A 369 -17.27 -11.12 9.50
N ASP A 370 -16.11 -11.73 9.35
CA ASP A 370 -15.29 -11.68 8.12
C ASP A 370 -14.71 -13.08 7.83
N PRO A 371 -15.49 -13.98 7.20
CA PRO A 371 -15.10 -15.37 6.99
C PRO A 371 -13.84 -15.56 6.12
N ASP A 372 -13.54 -14.56 5.28
CA ASP A 372 -12.37 -14.57 4.40
C ASP A 372 -11.06 -14.21 5.11
N ALA A 373 -11.13 -13.65 6.32
CA ALA A 373 -9.95 -13.32 7.10
C ALA A 373 -9.37 -14.58 7.76
N ALA A 374 -8.04 -14.71 7.78
CA ALA A 374 -7.37 -15.85 8.41
C ALA A 374 -6.66 -15.45 9.71
N LEU A 375 -6.61 -16.37 10.67
CA LEU A 375 -5.76 -16.25 11.85
C LEU A 375 -4.31 -16.48 11.48
N ILE A 376 -3.47 -15.54 11.89
CA ILE A 376 -2.02 -15.60 11.70
C ILE A 376 -1.31 -15.22 12.99
N THR A 377 -0.17 -15.82 13.25
CA THR A 377 0.70 -15.38 14.34
C THR A 377 1.51 -14.18 13.87
N TYR A 378 1.29 -13.00 14.47
CA TYR A 378 1.98 -11.77 14.09
C TYR A 378 3.28 -11.63 14.86
N ASN A 379 4.39 -12.10 14.28
CA ASN A 379 5.69 -12.26 14.95
C ASN A 379 5.60 -13.13 16.22
N ASN A 380 6.67 -13.85 16.56
CA ASN A 380 6.63 -14.78 17.71
C ASN A 380 6.36 -14.12 19.09
N SER A 381 6.28 -12.79 19.15
CA SER A 381 6.16 -12.01 20.38
C SER A 381 4.90 -11.14 20.49
N LYS A 382 4.14 -10.92 19.40
CA LYS A 382 3.02 -9.93 19.38
C LYS A 382 1.63 -10.56 19.26
N GLY A 383 1.52 -11.88 19.44
CA GLY A 383 0.25 -12.59 19.52
C GLY A 383 -0.33 -13.01 18.17
N VAL A 384 -1.61 -13.37 18.18
CA VAL A 384 -2.38 -13.79 17.00
C VAL A 384 -3.11 -12.56 16.42
N LEU A 385 -3.34 -12.56 15.11
CA LEU A 385 -4.04 -11.51 14.37
C LEU A 385 -5.00 -12.15 13.36
N LEU A 386 -6.23 -11.65 13.26
CA LEU A 386 -7.12 -11.88 12.12
C LEU A 386 -6.75 -10.90 11.00
N ALA A 387 -6.33 -11.41 9.85
CA ALA A 387 -5.80 -10.55 8.79
C ALA A 387 -6.07 -11.08 7.38
N HIS A 388 -6.14 -10.13 6.47
CA HIS A 388 -5.91 -10.31 5.03
C HIS A 388 -4.43 -10.05 4.73
N LYS A 389 -3.98 -10.54 3.57
CA LYS A 389 -2.64 -10.29 3.05
C LYS A 389 -2.77 -9.61 1.70
N VAL A 390 -2.23 -8.41 1.59
CA VAL A 390 -2.21 -7.61 0.36
C VAL A 390 -0.86 -7.83 -0.30
N HIS A 391 -0.86 -8.41 -1.48
CA HIS A 391 0.33 -8.63 -2.30
C HIS A 391 0.36 -7.62 -3.43
N ILE A 392 1.54 -7.08 -3.72
CA ILE A 392 1.72 -6.11 -4.80
C ILE A 392 2.89 -6.49 -5.71
N ALA A 393 2.77 -6.11 -6.97
CA ALA A 393 3.85 -6.04 -7.94
C ALA A 393 4.18 -4.57 -8.20
N VAL A 394 5.45 -4.21 -8.07
CA VAL A 394 5.94 -2.84 -8.29
C VAL A 394 6.99 -2.86 -9.39
N ASP A 395 6.88 -1.97 -10.35
CA ASP A 395 7.85 -1.79 -11.44
C ASP A 395 9.20 -1.28 -10.92
N SER A 396 10.29 -1.61 -11.62
CA SER A 396 11.63 -1.17 -11.24
C SER A 396 11.92 0.31 -11.47
N GLY A 397 11.08 0.98 -12.26
CA GLY A 397 11.23 2.39 -12.58
C GLY A 397 11.33 3.28 -11.33
N PRO A 398 11.96 4.45 -11.45
CA PRO A 398 12.16 5.37 -10.33
C PRO A 398 10.84 5.91 -9.75
N ALA A 399 9.76 5.86 -10.52
CA ALA A 399 8.42 6.27 -10.12
C ALA A 399 7.73 5.25 -9.19
N ARG A 400 8.21 4.00 -9.11
CA ARG A 400 7.66 2.94 -8.23
C ARG A 400 6.17 2.73 -8.46
N ILE A 401 5.81 2.57 -9.74
CA ILE A 401 4.43 2.34 -10.16
C ILE A 401 4.01 0.94 -9.75
N VAL A 402 2.85 0.82 -9.11
CA VAL A 402 2.26 -0.46 -8.77
C VAL A 402 1.58 -1.00 -10.01
N THR A 403 1.97 -2.20 -10.43
CA THR A 403 1.52 -2.84 -11.67
C THR A 403 0.52 -3.96 -11.44
N GLY A 404 0.45 -4.51 -10.23
CA GLY A 404 -0.49 -5.56 -9.88
C GLY A 404 -0.79 -5.61 -8.39
N VAL A 405 -2.03 -5.96 -8.04
CA VAL A 405 -2.51 -6.05 -6.66
C VAL A 405 -3.38 -7.30 -6.51
N GLU A 406 -3.13 -8.09 -5.47
CA GLU A 406 -3.97 -9.24 -5.11
C GLU A 406 -4.11 -9.34 -3.59
N VAL A 407 -5.33 -9.58 -3.11
CA VAL A 407 -5.65 -9.78 -1.70
C VAL A 407 -6.05 -11.22 -1.47
N THR A 408 -5.39 -11.84 -0.51
CA THR A 408 -5.66 -13.21 -0.07
C THR A 408 -5.92 -13.25 1.43
N PRO A 409 -6.50 -14.35 1.94
CA PRO A 409 -6.47 -14.62 3.38
C PRO A 409 -5.03 -14.61 3.92
N GLY A 410 -4.84 -14.20 5.18
CA GLY A 410 -3.53 -14.01 5.80
C GLY A 410 -2.62 -15.24 5.81
N ASN A 411 -3.19 -16.45 5.79
CA ASN A 411 -2.47 -17.73 5.85
C ASN A 411 -1.93 -18.21 4.50
N VAL A 412 -2.33 -17.60 3.39
CA VAL A 412 -1.86 -18.00 2.06
C VAL A 412 -0.38 -17.66 1.91
N ALA A 413 0.40 -18.64 1.45
CA ALA A 413 1.82 -18.48 1.19
C ALA A 413 2.06 -17.59 -0.04
N GLU A 414 3.01 -16.66 0.08
CA GLU A 414 3.30 -15.65 -0.93
C GLU A 414 3.69 -16.25 -2.29
N ALA A 415 4.47 -17.32 -2.27
CA ALA A 415 4.91 -18.04 -3.48
C ALA A 415 3.74 -18.54 -4.35
N ARG A 416 2.56 -18.82 -3.77
CA ARG A 416 1.37 -19.24 -4.53
C ARG A 416 0.74 -18.10 -5.32
N VAL A 417 0.83 -16.88 -4.81
CA VAL A 417 0.22 -15.68 -5.41
C VAL A 417 1.16 -15.02 -6.41
N ALA A 418 2.46 -15.32 -6.32
CA ALA A 418 3.50 -14.74 -7.16
C ALA A 418 3.24 -14.91 -8.67
N LEU A 419 2.70 -16.06 -9.09
CA LEU A 419 2.33 -16.29 -10.49
C LEU A 419 1.21 -15.33 -10.94
N THR A 420 0.20 -15.15 -10.09
CA THR A 420 -0.90 -14.21 -10.36
C THR A 420 -0.38 -12.78 -10.48
N LEU A 421 0.58 -12.38 -9.63
CA LEU A 421 1.17 -11.04 -9.69
C LEU A 421 2.01 -10.81 -10.95
N ILE A 422 2.82 -11.80 -11.36
CA ILE A 422 3.57 -11.72 -12.62
C ILE A 422 2.61 -11.70 -13.81
N GLY A 423 1.55 -12.50 -13.78
CA GLY A 423 0.50 -12.49 -14.80
C GLY A 423 -0.18 -11.11 -14.89
N LYS A 424 -0.59 -10.53 -13.75
CA LYS A 424 -1.17 -9.19 -13.69
C LYS A 424 -0.20 -8.12 -14.19
N HIS A 425 1.07 -8.18 -13.78
CA HIS A 425 2.11 -7.29 -14.28
C HIS A 425 2.21 -7.39 -15.81
N THR A 426 2.38 -8.60 -16.34
CA THR A 426 2.55 -8.84 -17.78
C THR A 426 1.34 -8.40 -18.59
N TRP A 427 0.13 -8.70 -18.11
CA TRP A 427 -1.12 -8.28 -18.74
C TRP A 427 -1.25 -6.77 -18.80
N ASN A 428 -0.93 -6.09 -17.70
CA ASN A 428 -1.06 -4.65 -17.60
C ASN A 428 0.05 -3.91 -18.34
N THR A 429 1.30 -4.39 -18.26
CA THR A 429 2.44 -3.73 -18.89
C THR A 429 2.58 -4.06 -20.38
N GLY A 430 1.99 -5.17 -20.82
CA GLY A 430 2.24 -5.76 -22.13
C GLY A 430 3.62 -6.44 -22.25
N CYS A 431 4.40 -6.46 -21.17
CA CYS A 431 5.78 -6.92 -21.15
C CYS A 431 5.97 -8.03 -20.12
N LEU A 432 6.55 -9.16 -20.54
CA LEU A 432 7.00 -10.18 -19.61
C LEU A 432 8.29 -9.68 -18.92
N PRO A 433 8.37 -9.68 -17.57
CA PRO A 433 9.54 -9.15 -16.89
C PRO A 433 10.73 -10.09 -17.09
N GLU A 434 11.91 -9.54 -17.39
CA GLU A 434 13.17 -10.27 -17.50
C GLU A 434 13.67 -10.77 -16.13
N GLU A 435 13.34 -10.05 -15.06
CA GLU A 435 13.81 -10.36 -13.70
C GLU A 435 12.68 -10.18 -12.67
N ALA A 436 12.47 -11.21 -11.84
CA ALA A 436 11.56 -11.17 -10.70
C ALA A 436 12.36 -11.09 -9.39
N VAL A 437 12.05 -10.09 -8.57
CA VAL A 437 12.75 -9.81 -7.32
C VAL A 437 11.76 -9.88 -6.16
N ALA A 438 12.04 -10.71 -5.15
CA ALA A 438 11.11 -10.93 -4.05
C ALA A 438 11.84 -11.32 -2.76
N ASP A 439 11.12 -11.27 -1.64
CA ASP A 439 11.67 -11.77 -0.38
C ASP A 439 11.82 -13.30 -0.38
N LYS A 440 12.59 -13.78 0.59
CA LYS A 440 12.88 -15.19 0.82
C LYS A 440 11.65 -16.07 0.99
N GLY A 441 10.51 -15.52 1.42
CA GLY A 441 9.23 -16.23 1.49
C GLY A 441 8.76 -16.79 0.14
N TYR A 442 9.10 -16.11 -0.96
CA TYR A 442 8.74 -16.49 -2.32
C TYR A 442 9.63 -17.61 -2.88
N GLY A 443 10.83 -17.82 -2.33
CA GLY A 443 11.83 -18.75 -2.86
C GLY A 443 11.47 -20.23 -2.67
N ARG A 444 10.52 -20.74 -3.46
CA ARG A 444 10.04 -22.13 -3.48
C ARG A 444 10.33 -22.81 -4.82
N LYS A 445 10.55 -24.13 -4.81
CA LYS A 445 10.90 -24.91 -6.01
C LYS A 445 9.90 -24.76 -7.15
N HIS A 446 8.60 -24.84 -6.87
CA HIS A 446 7.56 -24.68 -7.89
C HIS A 446 7.62 -23.31 -8.57
N PHE A 447 7.89 -22.24 -7.79
CA PHE A 447 7.99 -20.90 -8.33
C PHE A 447 9.26 -20.73 -9.18
N TYR A 448 10.40 -21.26 -8.74
CA TYR A 448 11.61 -21.27 -9.59
C TYR A 448 11.43 -22.06 -10.88
N SER A 449 10.69 -23.17 -10.84
CA SER A 449 10.37 -23.96 -12.03
C SER A 449 9.59 -23.14 -13.04
N PHE A 450 8.58 -22.40 -12.57
CA PHE A 450 7.82 -21.46 -13.40
C PHE A 450 8.71 -20.36 -13.99
N LEU A 451 9.55 -19.71 -13.17
CA LEU A 451 10.46 -18.66 -13.64
C LEU A 451 11.44 -19.18 -14.70
N LYS A 452 12.00 -20.38 -14.51
CA LYS A 452 12.89 -21.01 -15.49
C LYS A 452 12.18 -21.31 -16.81
N GLN A 453 10.95 -21.82 -16.76
CA GLN A 453 10.13 -22.10 -17.95
C GLN A 453 9.74 -20.82 -18.70
N ALA A 454 9.43 -19.75 -17.96
CA ALA A 454 9.08 -18.45 -18.52
C ALA A 454 10.31 -17.62 -18.96
N GLY A 455 11.54 -18.10 -18.72
CA GLY A 455 12.77 -17.35 -19.03
C GLY A 455 13.04 -16.16 -18.11
N ILE A 456 12.41 -16.10 -16.94
CA ILE A 456 12.51 -14.99 -15.99
C ILE A 456 13.62 -15.26 -14.97
N LEU A 457 14.52 -14.29 -14.77
CA LEU A 457 15.64 -14.42 -13.84
C LEU A 457 15.19 -14.28 -12.36
N PRO A 458 15.60 -15.20 -11.46
CA PRO A 458 15.07 -15.28 -10.10
C PRO A 458 15.98 -14.57 -9.09
N SER A 459 15.81 -13.25 -8.90
CA SER A 459 16.49 -12.50 -7.84
C SER A 459 15.76 -12.64 -6.50
N ILE A 460 15.59 -13.89 -6.08
CA ILE A 460 14.80 -14.28 -4.93
C ILE A 460 15.65 -15.24 -4.11
N PRO A 461 16.07 -14.86 -2.90
CA PRO A 461 16.72 -15.79 -1.99
C PRO A 461 15.76 -16.92 -1.62
N TYR A 462 16.25 -18.11 -1.29
CA TYR A 462 15.42 -19.18 -0.73
C TYR A 462 15.75 -19.47 0.73
N PRO A 463 14.80 -20.04 1.50
CA PRO A 463 15.07 -20.64 2.80
C PRO A 463 16.18 -21.68 2.70
N LYS A 464 17.40 -21.28 3.07
CA LYS A 464 18.51 -22.23 3.27
C LYS A 464 18.02 -23.30 4.24
N PRO A 465 17.79 -24.55 3.79
CA PRO A 465 17.32 -25.59 4.68
C PRO A 465 18.45 -25.89 5.65
N TRP A 466 18.20 -25.82 6.97
CA TRP A 466 18.98 -26.48 8.03
C TRP A 466 20.52 -26.47 7.89
N ARG A 467 21.11 -25.48 7.20
CA ARG A 467 22.56 -25.41 6.94
C ARG A 467 23.33 -25.37 8.26
N LYS A 468 22.73 -24.82 9.31
CA LYS A 468 23.27 -24.85 10.68
C LYS A 468 23.52 -26.29 11.15
N LYS A 469 22.54 -27.19 11.03
CA LYS A 469 22.68 -28.59 11.45
C LYS A 469 23.50 -29.46 10.49
N ARG A 470 23.55 -29.13 9.19
CA ARG A 470 24.43 -29.83 8.24
C ARG A 470 25.89 -29.44 8.45
N LYS A 471 26.17 -28.15 8.69
CA LYS A 471 27.50 -27.67 9.06
C LYS A 471 27.93 -28.26 10.39
N GLU A 472 27.07 -28.24 11.41
CA GLU A 472 27.32 -28.94 12.70
C GLU A 472 27.65 -30.43 12.52
N LYS A 473 27.04 -31.14 11.55
CA LYS A 473 27.37 -32.55 11.26
C LYS A 473 28.66 -32.72 10.45
N PHE A 474 28.95 -31.83 9.51
CA PHE A 474 30.23 -31.83 8.79
C PHE A 474 31.39 -31.48 9.72
N ASP A 475 31.23 -30.43 10.53
CA ASP A 475 32.17 -30.01 11.58
C ASP A 475 32.33 -31.11 12.64
N ALA A 476 31.29 -31.92 12.86
CA ALA A 476 31.35 -33.12 13.68
C ALA A 476 32.08 -34.31 13.03
N GLY A 477 32.60 -34.19 11.80
CA GLY A 477 33.45 -35.21 11.14
C GLY A 477 32.72 -36.21 10.25
N PHE A 478 31.49 -35.93 9.81
CA PHE A 478 30.83 -36.75 8.79
C PHE A 478 31.31 -36.38 7.39
N VAL A 479 31.89 -37.33 6.66
CA VAL A 479 32.44 -37.15 5.30
C VAL A 479 31.52 -37.82 4.28
N TYR A 480 31.36 -37.25 3.09
CA TYR A 480 30.63 -37.89 2.00
C TYR A 480 31.63 -38.44 0.97
N ASP A 481 31.46 -39.70 0.58
CA ASP A 481 32.20 -40.32 -0.50
C ASP A 481 31.32 -40.36 -1.76
N GLU A 482 31.77 -39.65 -2.80
CA GLU A 482 31.07 -39.55 -4.09
C GLU A 482 31.16 -40.84 -4.92
N LYS A 483 32.23 -41.64 -4.76
CA LYS A 483 32.44 -42.83 -5.60
C LYS A 483 31.49 -43.97 -5.22
N GLU A 484 31.26 -44.15 -3.92
CA GLU A 484 30.39 -45.21 -3.40
C GLU A 484 28.97 -44.74 -3.04
N ASP A 485 28.67 -43.43 -3.18
CA ASP A 485 27.42 -42.81 -2.73
C ASP A 485 27.08 -43.14 -1.26
N VAL A 486 28.05 -42.94 -0.35
CA VAL A 486 27.90 -43.21 1.09
C VAL A 486 28.38 -42.04 1.94
N TYR A 487 27.78 -41.87 3.12
CA TYR A 487 28.34 -41.01 4.17
C TYR A 487 29.16 -41.83 5.15
N ILE A 488 30.31 -41.33 5.57
CA ILE A 488 31.19 -41.93 6.57
C ILE A 488 31.03 -41.14 7.88
N CYS A 489 30.67 -41.84 8.95
CA CYS A 489 30.61 -41.31 10.31
C CYS A 489 32.03 -41.07 10.86
N PRO A 490 32.23 -40.18 11.86
CA PRO A 490 33.53 -40.00 12.55
C PRO A 490 34.19 -41.29 13.06
N GLN A 491 33.40 -42.32 13.35
CA GLN A 491 33.88 -43.65 13.74
C GLN A 491 34.18 -44.58 12.55
N GLY A 492 34.26 -44.06 11.33
CA GLY A 492 34.53 -44.81 10.11
C GLY A 492 33.38 -45.70 9.60
N LYS A 493 32.20 -45.65 10.23
CA LYS A 493 31.04 -46.47 9.81
C LYS A 493 30.32 -45.86 8.60
N LYS A 494 30.09 -46.68 7.57
CA LYS A 494 29.35 -46.30 6.36
C LYS A 494 27.85 -46.13 6.64
N MET A 495 27.27 -45.08 6.07
CA MET A 495 25.86 -44.74 6.06
C MET A 495 25.34 -44.93 4.63
N TYR A 496 24.42 -45.86 4.46
CA TYR A 496 23.87 -46.20 3.17
C TYR A 496 22.64 -45.36 2.85
N ARG A 497 22.45 -45.10 1.56
CA ARG A 497 21.24 -44.53 1.00
C ARG A 497 20.03 -45.43 1.29
N MET A 498 18.95 -44.83 1.78
CA MET A 498 17.72 -45.54 2.16
C MET A 498 16.54 -45.11 1.27
N GLU A 499 15.97 -43.94 1.57
CA GLU A 499 14.76 -43.44 0.94
C GLU A 499 15.06 -42.10 0.26
N ALA A 500 14.53 -41.93 -0.94
CA ALA A 500 14.43 -40.64 -1.58
C ALA A 500 13.06 -40.03 -1.22
N TYR A 501 13.08 -38.85 -0.60
CA TYR A 501 11.89 -38.06 -0.42
C TYR A 501 11.47 -37.44 -1.76
N GLY A 502 10.16 -37.23 -1.96
CA GLY A 502 9.63 -36.59 -3.17
C GLY A 502 10.15 -35.18 -3.45
N ASP A 503 10.81 -34.52 -2.48
CA ASP A 503 11.48 -33.23 -2.68
C ASP A 503 12.91 -33.35 -3.26
N GLY A 504 13.33 -34.55 -3.67
CA GLY A 504 14.67 -34.84 -4.20
C GLY A 504 15.75 -34.89 -3.12
N SER A 505 15.37 -35.02 -1.84
CA SER A 505 16.31 -35.25 -0.75
C SER A 505 16.47 -36.74 -0.48
N ILE A 506 17.70 -37.17 -0.24
CA ILE A 506 18.08 -38.57 -0.04
C ILE A 506 18.47 -38.75 1.42
N LEU A 507 17.88 -39.75 2.06
CA LEU A 507 18.16 -40.14 3.44
C LEU A 507 19.25 -41.20 3.48
N TYR A 508 20.32 -40.92 4.21
CA TYR A 508 21.39 -41.86 4.52
C TYR A 508 21.29 -42.27 5.99
N ARG A 509 21.40 -43.57 6.27
CA ARG A 509 21.35 -44.12 7.64
C ARG A 509 22.43 -45.18 7.86
N VAL A 510 22.93 -45.25 9.09
CA VAL A 510 23.76 -46.37 9.54
C VAL A 510 22.84 -47.57 9.88
N HIS A 511 23.32 -48.78 9.62
CA HIS A 511 22.65 -50.00 10.08
C HIS A 511 22.55 -50.02 11.63
N ARG A 512 21.48 -50.61 12.20
CA ARG A 512 21.22 -50.50 13.66
C ARG A 512 22.30 -51.15 14.51
N SER A 513 22.88 -52.25 14.02
CA SER A 513 23.92 -53.01 14.72
C SER A 513 25.22 -52.21 14.82
N ALA A 514 25.57 -51.43 13.80
CA ALA A 514 26.83 -50.67 13.75
C ALA A 514 26.88 -49.51 14.76
N CYS A 515 25.78 -49.20 15.47
CA CYS A 515 25.73 -48.20 16.54
C CYS A 515 25.52 -48.79 17.95
N ARG A 516 25.52 -50.12 18.12
CA ARG A 516 25.53 -50.75 19.46
C ARG A 516 26.92 -50.53 20.09
N GLY A 517 26.98 -49.98 21.31
CA GLY A 517 28.25 -49.71 22.02
C GLY A 517 29.07 -48.53 21.49
N CYS A 518 28.50 -47.66 20.64
CA CYS A 518 29.23 -46.51 20.09
C CYS A 518 29.52 -45.44 21.17
N PRO A 519 30.77 -44.98 21.33
CA PRO A 519 31.15 -43.96 22.33
C PRO A 519 30.57 -42.56 22.02
N TYR A 520 30.20 -42.30 20.76
CA TYR A 520 29.62 -41.02 20.31
C TYR A 520 28.09 -40.97 20.37
N LYS A 521 27.44 -42.02 20.87
CA LYS A 521 25.98 -42.11 21.01
C LYS A 521 25.50 -41.15 22.11
N GLY A 522 24.59 -40.23 21.77
CA GLY A 522 24.09 -39.20 22.70
C GLY A 522 24.87 -37.88 22.67
N VAL A 523 26.17 -37.90 22.36
CA VAL A 523 27.01 -36.69 22.24
C VAL A 523 26.94 -36.10 20.83
N LEU A 524 27.50 -36.81 19.83
CA LEU A 524 27.47 -36.41 18.43
C LEU A 524 26.25 -36.98 17.69
N CYS A 525 25.86 -38.21 18.07
CA CYS A 525 24.77 -38.95 17.47
C CYS A 525 23.54 -38.95 18.39
N LYS A 526 22.83 -37.81 18.45
CA LYS A 526 21.66 -37.60 19.35
C LYS A 526 20.47 -38.51 19.07
N ALA A 527 20.29 -38.97 17.82
CA ALA A 527 19.17 -39.83 17.45
C ALA A 527 19.47 -41.31 17.74
N LYS A 528 18.44 -42.11 18.06
CA LYS A 528 18.53 -43.59 18.22
C LYS A 528 19.20 -44.28 17.02
N ARG A 529 19.13 -43.65 15.83
CA ARG A 529 19.87 -44.00 14.61
C ARG A 529 20.41 -42.71 13.98
N PRO A 530 21.73 -42.55 13.79
CA PRO A 530 22.29 -41.45 13.02
C PRO A 530 21.70 -41.44 11.61
N SER A 531 21.21 -40.28 11.18
CA SER A 531 20.67 -40.07 9.85
C SER A 531 21.18 -38.75 9.28
N ILE A 532 21.49 -38.76 7.99
CA ILE A 532 21.85 -37.56 7.22
C ILE A 532 20.90 -37.47 6.05
N VAL A 533 20.26 -36.31 5.90
CA VAL A 533 19.48 -36.00 4.70
C VAL A 533 20.36 -35.14 3.82
N ARG A 534 20.78 -35.67 2.67
CA ARG A 534 21.45 -34.90 1.62
C ARG A 534 20.37 -34.40 0.67
N LYS A 535 20.37 -33.11 0.37
CA LYS A 535 19.60 -32.62 -0.77
C LYS A 535 20.45 -32.80 -2.00
N THR A 536 19.97 -33.57 -2.97
CA THR A 536 20.58 -33.61 -4.29
C THR A 536 20.42 -32.21 -4.88
N LYS A 537 21.52 -31.63 -5.37
CA LYS A 537 21.47 -30.33 -6.03
C LYS A 537 20.80 -30.58 -7.38
N THR A 538 19.64 -29.99 -7.58
CA THR A 538 18.89 -30.09 -8.84
C THR A 538 19.43 -29.01 -9.78
N GLU A 539 19.52 -29.28 -11.07
CA GLU A 539 19.88 -28.30 -12.11
C GLU A 539 19.11 -26.98 -11.98
N LEU A 540 17.85 -27.05 -11.54
CA LEU A 540 17.04 -25.88 -11.21
C LEU A 540 17.66 -25.00 -10.12
N MET A 541 18.12 -25.61 -9.03
CA MET A 541 18.74 -24.87 -7.92
C MET A 541 20.15 -24.40 -8.25
N ASP A 542 20.88 -25.12 -9.10
CA ASP A 542 22.17 -24.66 -9.65
C ASP A 542 22.00 -23.39 -10.48
N TRP A 543 21.00 -23.37 -11.36
CA TRP A 543 20.64 -22.17 -12.13
C TRP A 543 20.27 -20.98 -11.23
N VAL A 544 19.48 -21.21 -10.16
CA VAL A 544 19.17 -20.15 -9.18
C VAL A 544 20.43 -19.67 -8.45
N ASP A 545 21.28 -20.58 -7.97
CA ASP A 545 22.51 -20.24 -7.25
C ASP A 545 23.50 -19.46 -8.13
N GLN A 546 23.62 -19.82 -9.41
CA GLN A 546 24.44 -19.11 -10.40
C GLN A 546 23.96 -17.66 -10.58
N HIS A 547 22.65 -17.46 -10.77
CA HIS A 547 22.07 -16.11 -10.91
C HIS A 547 22.23 -15.28 -9.63
N LEU A 548 21.92 -15.85 -8.45
CA LEU A 548 22.06 -15.18 -7.15
C LEU A 548 23.51 -14.81 -6.82
N ALA A 549 24.49 -15.50 -7.39
CA ALA A 549 25.91 -15.17 -7.22
C ALA A 549 26.34 -13.90 -7.99
N THR A 550 25.60 -13.52 -9.02
CA THR A 550 25.90 -12.33 -9.85
C THR A 550 25.73 -11.03 -9.06
N GLU A 551 26.51 -10.00 -9.41
CA GLU A 551 26.38 -8.68 -8.80
C GLU A 551 25.04 -8.00 -9.13
N LYS A 552 24.51 -8.23 -10.35
CA LYS A 552 23.19 -7.73 -10.76
C LYS A 552 22.08 -8.21 -9.82
N ALA A 553 22.06 -9.51 -9.50
CA ALA A 553 21.06 -10.07 -8.58
C ALA A 553 21.19 -9.51 -7.16
N LYS A 554 22.42 -9.35 -6.65
CA LYS A 554 22.67 -8.76 -5.33
C LYS A 554 22.17 -7.31 -5.26
N GLU A 555 22.40 -6.53 -6.31
CA GLU A 555 21.94 -5.14 -6.40
C GLU A 555 20.40 -5.08 -6.45
N SER A 556 19.75 -5.91 -7.28
CA SER A 556 18.29 -6.01 -7.36
C SER A 556 17.68 -6.33 -6.00
N ILE A 557 18.22 -7.32 -5.28
CA ILE A 557 17.75 -7.70 -3.94
C ILE A 557 17.89 -6.54 -2.96
N LYS A 558 18.98 -5.77 -3.03
CA LYS A 558 19.19 -4.59 -2.19
C LYS A 558 18.22 -3.46 -2.52
N LYS A 559 17.91 -3.24 -3.81
CA LYS A 559 16.95 -2.22 -4.28
C LYS A 559 15.49 -2.55 -3.94
N ARG A 560 15.15 -3.84 -3.77
CA ARG A 560 13.80 -4.29 -3.45
C ARG A 560 13.18 -3.56 -2.24
N ALA A 561 13.91 -3.50 -1.13
CA ALA A 561 13.42 -2.91 0.12
C ALA A 561 12.98 -1.44 -0.08
N PRO A 562 13.83 -0.51 -0.55
CA PRO A 562 13.41 0.88 -0.72
C PRO A 562 12.29 1.08 -1.75
N TRP A 563 12.16 0.20 -2.76
CA TRP A 563 11.08 0.32 -3.75
C TRP A 563 9.73 -0.06 -3.14
N VAL A 564 9.64 -1.21 -2.49
CA VAL A 564 8.36 -1.73 -2.01
C VAL A 564 7.99 -1.19 -0.63
N GLU A 565 8.95 -1.09 0.30
CA GLU A 565 8.67 -0.60 1.65
C GLU A 565 8.17 0.84 1.65
N THR A 566 8.66 1.67 0.72
CA THR A 566 8.15 3.05 0.59
C THR A 566 6.69 3.07 0.15
N VAL A 567 6.31 2.23 -0.82
CA VAL A 567 4.91 2.13 -1.27
C VAL A 567 4.03 1.69 -0.10
N PHE A 568 4.40 0.62 0.61
CA PHE A 568 3.62 0.17 1.76
C PHE A 568 3.58 1.16 2.92
N ALA A 569 4.68 1.89 3.17
CA ALA A 569 4.72 2.93 4.19
C ALA A 569 3.74 4.06 3.85
N GLU A 570 3.74 4.53 2.60
CA GLU A 570 2.81 5.54 2.10
C GLU A 570 1.35 5.05 2.20
N MET A 571 1.09 3.79 1.82
CA MET A 571 -0.26 3.24 1.86
C MET A 571 -0.81 3.12 3.28
N LYS A 572 0.03 2.70 4.24
CA LYS A 572 -0.38 2.55 5.64
C LYS A 572 -0.51 3.88 6.37
N ALA A 573 0.37 4.84 6.07
CA ALA A 573 0.41 6.13 6.75
C ALA A 573 -0.65 7.10 6.22
N VAL A 574 -0.88 7.11 4.90
CA VAL A 574 -1.72 8.12 4.24
C VAL A 574 -2.96 7.49 3.61
N HIS A 575 -2.83 6.39 2.87
CA HIS A 575 -3.92 5.90 2.00
C HIS A 575 -4.80 4.80 2.61
N GLY A 576 -4.97 4.81 3.93
CA GLY A 576 -5.98 3.97 4.61
C GLY A 576 -5.73 2.47 4.57
N LEU A 577 -4.52 2.00 4.23
CA LEU A 577 -4.16 0.57 4.18
C LEU A 577 -3.54 0.06 5.49
N SER A 578 -3.79 0.75 6.61
CA SER A 578 -3.36 0.32 7.95
C SER A 578 -4.23 -0.81 8.52
N ARG A 579 -5.52 -0.83 8.15
CA ARG A 579 -6.51 -1.86 8.50
C ARG A 579 -7.54 -2.01 7.39
N ALA A 580 -8.20 -3.17 7.34
CA ALA A 580 -9.39 -3.33 6.52
C ALA A 580 -10.51 -2.45 7.10
N THR A 581 -11.12 -1.64 6.24
CA THR A 581 -12.34 -0.87 6.57
C THR A 581 -13.58 -1.66 6.17
N LEU A 582 -13.47 -2.46 5.12
CA LEU A 582 -14.52 -3.31 4.58
C LEU A 582 -14.35 -4.77 5.04
N ARG A 583 -15.40 -5.58 4.89
CA ARG A 583 -15.45 -7.01 5.23
C ARG A 583 -15.65 -7.84 3.97
N GLY A 584 -15.04 -9.02 3.91
CA GLY A 584 -15.00 -9.87 2.72
C GLY A 584 -13.86 -9.50 1.77
N ARG A 585 -13.24 -10.52 1.19
CA ARG A 585 -12.00 -10.41 0.40
C ARG A 585 -12.15 -9.46 -0.79
N ASP A 586 -13.26 -9.53 -1.51
CA ASP A 586 -13.47 -8.71 -2.71
C ASP A 586 -13.61 -7.22 -2.38
N LYS A 587 -14.24 -6.90 -1.24
CA LYS A 587 -14.32 -5.50 -0.80
C LYS A 587 -12.96 -4.99 -0.31
N VAL A 588 -12.18 -5.84 0.37
CA VAL A 588 -10.80 -5.51 0.75
C VAL A 588 -9.89 -5.38 -0.47
N GLN A 589 -10.12 -6.17 -1.52
CA GLN A 589 -9.44 -5.99 -2.81
C GLN A 589 -9.75 -4.62 -3.40
N ILE A 590 -11.02 -4.18 -3.43
CA ILE A 590 -11.39 -2.84 -3.89
C ILE A 590 -10.67 -1.75 -3.07
N GLN A 591 -10.60 -1.91 -1.74
CA GLN A 591 -9.85 -1.00 -0.87
C GLN A 591 -8.37 -0.92 -1.28
N ALA A 592 -7.72 -2.06 -1.53
CA ALA A 592 -6.33 -2.10 -1.96
C ALA A 592 -6.13 -1.48 -3.36
N LEU A 593 -7.01 -1.77 -4.31
CA LEU A 593 -6.95 -1.21 -5.68
C LEU A 593 -7.07 0.30 -5.67
N LEU A 594 -8.02 0.87 -4.94
CA LEU A 594 -8.21 2.32 -4.86
C LEU A 594 -7.03 3.02 -4.19
N ALA A 595 -6.47 2.44 -3.12
CA ALA A 595 -5.26 2.99 -2.49
C ALA A 595 -4.06 3.00 -3.45
N MET A 596 -3.87 1.92 -4.22
CA MET A 596 -2.77 1.81 -5.19
C MET A 596 -3.01 2.67 -6.45
N ALA A 597 -4.27 2.88 -6.87
CA ALA A 597 -4.61 3.82 -7.92
C ALA A 597 -4.25 5.25 -7.49
N VAL A 598 -4.59 5.65 -6.26
CA VAL A 598 -4.18 6.96 -5.71
C VAL A 598 -2.66 7.09 -5.68
N HIS A 599 -1.93 6.05 -5.29
CA HIS A 599 -0.46 6.05 -5.36
C HIS A 599 0.05 6.35 -6.76
N ASN A 600 -0.43 5.59 -7.76
CA ASN A 600 -0.02 5.73 -9.15
C ASN A 600 -0.34 7.13 -9.69
N ILE A 601 -1.56 7.65 -9.45
CA ILE A 601 -1.94 9.03 -9.82
C ILE A 601 -1.00 10.06 -9.20
N LYS A 602 -0.62 9.91 -7.92
CA LYS A 602 0.32 10.84 -7.27
C LYS A 602 1.69 10.81 -7.94
N GLN A 603 2.17 9.65 -8.37
CA GLN A 603 3.43 9.55 -9.10
C GLN A 603 3.31 10.20 -10.49
N LEU A 604 2.18 10.01 -11.16
CA LEU A 604 1.86 10.65 -12.43
C LEU A 604 1.89 12.19 -12.31
N VAL A 605 1.18 12.75 -11.34
CA VAL A 605 1.18 14.20 -11.05
C VAL A 605 2.59 14.73 -10.74
N LYS A 606 3.36 14.02 -9.92
CA LYS A 606 4.76 14.38 -9.62
C LYS A 606 5.63 14.41 -10.89
N SER A 607 5.41 13.48 -11.82
CA SER A 607 6.17 13.39 -13.06
C SER A 607 5.90 14.58 -13.99
N VAL A 608 4.63 14.96 -14.14
CA VAL A 608 4.21 16.12 -14.96
C VAL A 608 4.78 17.42 -14.39
N LYS A 609 4.72 17.58 -13.07
CA LYS A 609 5.33 18.75 -12.39
C LYS A 609 6.83 18.84 -12.60
N LYS A 610 7.54 17.71 -12.56
CA LYS A 610 8.99 17.66 -12.84
C LYS A 610 9.29 18.05 -14.28
N ARG A 611 8.51 17.55 -15.25
CA ARG A 611 8.66 17.92 -16.67
C ARG A 611 8.41 19.41 -16.90
N SER A 612 7.33 19.95 -16.35
CA SER A 612 6.99 21.38 -16.45
C SER A 612 8.10 22.27 -15.86
N ARG A 613 8.62 21.94 -14.67
CA ARG A 613 9.76 22.65 -14.06
C ARG A 613 11.02 22.59 -14.91
N ASN A 614 11.36 21.41 -15.44
CA ASN A 614 12.54 21.25 -16.29
C ASN A 614 12.40 22.04 -17.61
N ALA A 615 11.23 22.04 -18.21
CA ALA A 615 10.93 22.84 -19.41
C ALA A 615 11.01 24.34 -19.12
N GLY A 616 10.50 24.80 -17.98
CA GLY A 616 10.60 26.18 -17.52
C GLY A 616 12.05 26.63 -17.31
N SER A 617 12.87 25.81 -16.66
CA SER A 617 14.30 26.08 -16.47
C SER A 617 15.07 26.11 -17.80
N GLN A 618 14.76 25.22 -18.74
CA GLN A 618 15.38 25.22 -20.06
C GLN A 618 14.99 26.46 -20.87
N ARG A 619 13.71 26.88 -20.82
CA ARG A 619 13.26 28.13 -21.44
C ARG A 619 13.91 29.37 -20.81
N PHE A 620 14.09 29.38 -19.49
CA PHE A 620 14.80 30.46 -18.80
C PHE A 620 16.27 30.53 -19.19
N LEU A 621 16.97 29.38 -19.24
CA LEU A 621 18.37 29.31 -19.68
C LEU A 621 18.53 29.71 -21.15
N LEU A 622 17.60 29.29 -22.02
CA LEU A 622 17.60 29.68 -23.43
C LEU A 622 17.34 31.18 -23.58
N SER A 623 16.38 31.73 -22.85
CA SER A 623 16.09 33.18 -22.83
C SER A 623 17.27 33.99 -22.29
N PHE A 624 17.91 33.52 -21.21
CA PHE A 624 19.12 34.13 -20.66
C PHE A 624 20.30 34.03 -21.63
N ALA A 625 20.52 32.90 -22.30
CA ALA A 625 21.58 32.74 -23.29
C ALA A 625 21.36 33.63 -24.52
N ILE A 626 20.12 33.73 -25.01
CA ILE A 626 19.75 34.66 -26.09
C ILE A 626 20.02 36.10 -25.64
N ARG A 627 19.53 36.49 -24.46
CA ARG A 627 19.70 37.85 -23.93
C ARG A 627 21.17 38.19 -23.69
N PHE A 628 21.97 37.25 -23.17
CA PHE A 628 23.42 37.37 -23.02
C PHE A 628 24.14 37.52 -24.36
N MET A 629 23.74 36.76 -25.40
CA MET A 629 24.33 36.91 -26.75
C MET A 629 23.99 38.27 -27.39
N PHE A 630 22.80 38.82 -27.13
CA PHE A 630 22.41 40.16 -27.58
C PHE A 630 23.09 41.29 -26.79
N GLU A 631 23.28 41.12 -25.49
CA GLU A 631 23.81 42.15 -24.58
C GLU A 631 25.35 42.23 -24.62
N PHE A 632 26.04 41.15 -25.00
CA PHE A 632 27.51 41.10 -25.16
C PHE A 632 27.99 41.09 -26.61
N GLY A 633 27.12 41.36 -27.59
CA GLY A 633 27.54 41.70 -28.96
C GLY A 633 28.35 40.61 -29.69
N VAL A 634 28.13 39.33 -29.41
CA VAL A 634 28.70 38.25 -30.23
C VAL A 634 27.77 38.00 -31.42
N VAL A 635 27.63 39.02 -32.27
CA VAL A 635 27.08 38.86 -33.61
C VAL A 635 28.29 38.67 -34.53
N VAL A 636 28.64 37.42 -34.83
CA VAL A 636 29.51 37.12 -35.97
C VAL A 636 28.68 37.39 -37.23
N CYS A 637 28.67 38.65 -37.66
CA CYS A 637 28.06 39.06 -38.91
C CYS A 637 29.05 38.73 -40.04
N ASN A 638 28.92 37.56 -40.65
CA ASN A 638 29.54 37.31 -41.95
C ASN A 638 28.47 37.40 -43.02
N SER A 639 28.29 38.61 -43.56
CA SER A 639 27.54 38.78 -44.81
C SER A 639 28.08 39.97 -45.59
N ARG A 640 28.61 39.68 -46.77
CA ARG A 640 28.55 40.54 -47.95
C ARG A 640 28.73 39.67 -49.20
N SER A 641 27.60 39.39 -49.83
CA SER A 641 27.39 39.31 -51.28
C SER A 641 25.87 39.18 -51.50
N LEU A 642 25.19 40.32 -51.58
CA LEU A 642 23.82 40.43 -52.08
C LEU A 642 23.86 40.31 -53.61
N ALA A 643 23.03 39.45 -54.17
CA ALA A 643 22.50 39.61 -55.51
C ALA A 643 20.98 39.41 -55.44
N THR A 644 20.30 40.32 -56.10
CA THR A 644 18.86 40.53 -56.25
C THR A 644 18.15 39.35 -56.91
N ASP A 645 16.96 38.98 -56.40
CA ASP A 645 15.76 38.89 -57.23
C ASP A 645 14.48 38.75 -56.38
N PRO A 646 13.35 39.36 -56.80
CA PRO A 646 12.09 39.34 -56.08
C PRO A 646 11.16 38.26 -56.66
N ASN A 647 10.82 37.26 -55.86
CA ASN A 647 9.58 36.45 -55.89
C ASN A 647 9.87 35.14 -55.15
N ILE A 648 9.28 34.96 -53.96
CA ILE A 648 8.78 33.68 -53.42
C ILE A 648 8.13 33.98 -52.06
N GLU A 649 6.94 33.42 -51.89
CA GLU A 649 6.01 33.55 -50.78
C GLU A 649 6.56 33.04 -49.44
N LEU A 650 5.96 33.54 -48.35
CA LEU A 650 6.25 33.20 -46.95
C LEU A 650 6.28 31.69 -46.68
N ILE A 651 7.46 31.15 -46.37
CA ILE A 651 7.63 30.00 -45.47
C ILE A 651 8.76 30.33 -44.49
N HIS A 652 8.40 30.56 -43.22
CA HIS A 652 9.36 30.79 -42.13
C HIS A 652 9.75 29.44 -41.50
N PRO A 653 11.05 29.11 -41.39
CA PRO A 653 11.53 27.94 -40.65
C PRO A 653 12.10 28.32 -39.28
N ILE A 654 11.67 27.64 -38.21
CA ILE A 654 12.48 27.46 -36.99
C ILE A 654 12.30 26.02 -36.51
N MET A 655 13.09 25.12 -37.09
CA MET A 655 13.40 23.78 -36.58
C MET A 655 14.91 23.75 -36.36
N GLY A 656 15.36 23.65 -35.12
CA GLY A 656 16.80 23.63 -34.87
C GLY A 656 17.32 23.74 -33.45
N LEU A 657 16.61 23.26 -32.40
CA LEU A 657 17.23 23.04 -31.08
C LEU A 657 16.58 21.84 -30.36
N LEU A 658 17.03 20.63 -30.71
CA LEU A 658 16.88 19.42 -29.89
C LEU A 658 18.27 18.84 -29.66
N PRO A 659 18.77 18.73 -28.41
CA PRO A 659 20.04 18.06 -28.15
C PRO A 659 19.87 16.55 -28.21
N LYS A 660 20.61 15.94 -29.14
CA LYS A 660 20.82 14.50 -29.29
C LYS A 660 21.55 13.93 -28.07
N THR A 661 20.90 13.06 -27.31
CA THR A 661 21.56 11.89 -26.68
C THR A 661 20.57 10.73 -26.54
N LEU A 662 20.43 9.93 -27.59
CA LEU A 662 20.03 8.52 -27.49
C LEU A 662 20.92 7.75 -28.46
N LYS A 663 21.99 7.16 -27.90
CA LYS A 663 22.69 6.04 -28.52
C LYS A 663 21.76 4.84 -28.41
N TYR A 664 21.26 4.36 -29.54
CA TYR A 664 20.87 2.97 -29.68
C TYR A 664 21.55 2.43 -30.93
N GLN A 665 22.39 1.41 -30.73
CA GLN A 665 23.08 0.68 -31.78
C GLN A 665 22.05 -0.17 -32.53
N GLY A 666 21.70 0.23 -33.75
CA GLY A 666 21.17 -0.68 -34.76
C GLY A 666 22.32 -1.16 -35.64
N GLN A 667 22.68 -2.43 -35.52
CA GLN A 667 23.58 -3.09 -36.46
C GLN A 667 22.93 -3.09 -37.85
N ARG A 668 23.70 -2.60 -38.82
CA ARG A 668 23.39 -2.58 -40.25
C ARG A 668 23.71 -3.97 -40.79
N VAL A 669 22.69 -4.70 -41.26
CA VAL A 669 22.87 -5.90 -42.09
C VAL A 669 23.04 -5.41 -43.52
N GLU A 670 24.22 -5.66 -44.09
CA GLU A 670 24.51 -5.47 -45.50
C GLU A 670 23.73 -6.48 -46.35
N SER A 671 23.10 -5.95 -47.39
CA SER A 671 22.56 -6.71 -48.50
C SER A 671 23.67 -7.47 -49.22
N ASN A 672 23.55 -8.79 -49.33
CA ASN A 672 24.15 -9.51 -50.43
C ASN A 672 23.20 -10.58 -50.98
N ARG A 673 22.91 -10.43 -52.27
CA ARG A 673 22.26 -11.39 -53.15
C ARG A 673 22.93 -12.77 -53.02
N LYS A 674 22.15 -13.85 -52.88
CA LYS A 674 22.17 -15.02 -53.77
C LYS A 674 21.29 -16.18 -53.25
N MET A 675 20.60 -16.77 -54.22
CA MET A 675 20.12 -18.16 -54.31
C MET A 675 18.92 -18.63 -53.48
N GLN A 676 17.81 -18.75 -54.22
CA GLN A 676 16.82 -19.83 -54.11
C GLN A 676 17.48 -21.19 -53.82
N LYS A 677 16.88 -21.99 -52.94
CA LYS A 677 16.65 -23.43 -53.13
C LYS A 677 15.65 -23.97 -52.11
N HIS A 678 14.76 -24.81 -52.64
CA HIS A 678 13.68 -25.59 -52.05
C HIS A 678 14.01 -26.32 -50.73
N PHE A 679 13.00 -26.53 -49.85
CA PHE A 679 12.25 -27.79 -49.75
C PHE A 679 11.40 -27.87 -48.45
N LEU A 680 10.11 -28.23 -48.66
CA LEU A 680 9.21 -29.07 -47.85
C LEU A 680 8.77 -28.68 -46.42
N CYS A 681 7.45 -28.50 -46.32
CA CYS A 681 6.59 -28.86 -45.19
C CYS A 681 6.62 -30.39 -44.94
N PRO A 682 6.32 -30.87 -43.72
CA PRO A 682 4.97 -31.43 -43.54
C PRO A 682 4.33 -31.17 -42.15
N SER A 683 3.11 -30.62 -42.19
CA SER A 683 1.86 -31.02 -41.51
C SER A 683 1.90 -31.71 -40.13
N ARG A 684 1.11 -31.17 -39.17
CA ARG A 684 -0.05 -31.86 -38.53
C ARG A 684 -0.85 -30.90 -37.62
N HIS A 685 -2.08 -30.60 -38.05
CA HIS A 685 -3.24 -30.13 -37.24
C HIS A 685 -3.94 -31.36 -36.61
N PRO A 686 -4.90 -31.27 -35.64
CA PRO A 686 -6.09 -30.38 -35.59
C PRO A 686 -6.39 -29.81 -34.16
N ALA A 687 -7.37 -28.96 -33.82
CA ALA A 687 -8.67 -28.56 -34.36
C ALA A 687 -9.16 -27.21 -33.71
N PHE A 688 -9.75 -26.32 -34.54
CA PHE A 688 -10.96 -25.44 -34.42
C PHE A 688 -11.30 -24.55 -33.17
N PRO A 689 -12.24 -23.55 -33.28
CA PRO A 689 -12.16 -22.19 -33.88
C PRO A 689 -12.64 -21.09 -32.88
N HIS A 690 -12.36 -19.79 -32.98
CA HIS A 690 -12.87 -18.78 -33.91
C HIS A 690 -12.10 -17.48 -33.62
N TYR A 691 -11.46 -16.88 -34.64
CA TYR A 691 -11.01 -15.50 -34.59
C TYR A 691 -11.69 -14.74 -35.73
N LEU A 692 -12.37 -13.65 -35.37
CA LEU A 692 -12.80 -12.62 -36.31
C LEU A 692 -11.57 -12.04 -37.00
N HIS A 693 -11.52 -12.13 -38.32
CA HIS A 693 -10.66 -11.31 -39.16
C HIS A 693 -11.28 -9.91 -39.26
N LEU A 694 -10.54 -8.90 -38.82
CA LEU A 694 -10.81 -7.48 -39.12
C LEU A 694 -9.78 -7.07 -40.17
N ASP A 695 -10.22 -7.02 -41.42
CA ASP A 695 -9.47 -6.43 -42.52
C ASP A 695 -9.53 -4.90 -42.40
N ILE A 696 -8.38 -4.28 -42.15
CA ILE A 696 -8.21 -2.83 -42.20
C ILE A 696 -7.96 -2.46 -43.66
N VAL A 697 -9.03 -2.07 -44.35
CA VAL A 697 -8.96 -1.44 -45.67
C VAL A 697 -8.53 0.02 -45.50
N HIS A 698 -7.41 0.37 -46.13
CA HIS A 698 -6.96 1.74 -46.34
C HIS A 698 -8.02 2.52 -47.13
N CYS A 699 -8.60 3.59 -46.55
CA CYS A 699 -9.44 4.54 -47.29
C CYS A 699 -8.80 5.92 -47.31
N THR A 700 -8.42 6.34 -48.52
CA THR A 700 -8.12 7.72 -48.91
C THR A 700 -9.26 8.24 -49.76
N GLY A 701 -9.74 9.47 -49.49
CA GLY A 701 -10.43 10.28 -50.50
C GLY A 701 -11.93 10.48 -50.32
N GLN A 702 -12.31 11.75 -50.42
CA GLN A 702 -13.66 12.32 -50.37
C GLN A 702 -14.58 11.81 -51.49
N GLN A 703 -15.87 11.62 -51.21
CA GLN A 703 -16.99 12.34 -51.86
C GLN A 703 -18.35 11.80 -51.37
N CYS A 704 -19.29 12.74 -51.21
CA CYS A 704 -20.68 12.53 -50.79
C CYS A 704 -21.51 11.77 -51.83
N LEU A 705 -22.43 10.93 -51.36
CA LEU A 705 -23.74 10.69 -52.00
C LEU A 705 -24.68 10.02 -51.00
N ASP A 706 -25.84 10.64 -50.81
CA ASP A 706 -27.01 10.11 -50.11
C ASP A 706 -27.45 8.76 -50.67
N LEU A 707 -27.93 7.85 -49.81
CA LEU A 707 -29.09 7.00 -50.12
C LEU A 707 -29.60 6.27 -48.87
N HIS A 708 -30.90 6.52 -48.62
CA HIS A 708 -31.81 5.76 -47.77
C HIS A 708 -31.88 4.26 -48.11
N PHE A 709 -32.41 3.48 -47.15
CA PHE A 709 -33.35 2.33 -47.23
C PHE A 709 -33.02 1.36 -46.09
N LEU A 710 -33.82 1.28 -45.01
CA LEU A 710 -35.15 0.69 -44.83
C LEU A 710 -35.08 -0.67 -44.12
N SER A 711 -35.92 -0.76 -43.10
CA SER A 711 -36.28 -1.88 -42.26
C SER A 711 -36.75 -3.13 -43.01
N SER A 712 -36.48 -4.31 -42.46
CA SER A 712 -37.49 -5.39 -42.32
C SER A 712 -36.91 -6.62 -41.60
N THR A 713 -37.39 -6.85 -40.37
CA THR A 713 -38.04 -8.07 -39.84
C THR A 713 -37.47 -9.49 -39.99
N GLN A 714 -37.79 -10.27 -38.93
CA GLN A 714 -37.92 -11.73 -38.79
C GLN A 714 -36.68 -12.51 -38.33
N CYS A 715 -36.65 -12.95 -37.06
CA CYS A 715 -37.31 -14.16 -36.52
C CYS A 715 -36.60 -15.44 -36.94
N CYS A 716 -35.82 -16.01 -36.02
CA CYS A 716 -35.71 -17.47 -35.86
C CYS A 716 -35.36 -17.81 -34.41
N SER A 717 -36.38 -18.30 -33.70
CA SER A 717 -36.33 -19.16 -32.54
C SER A 717 -35.55 -20.45 -32.81
N GLY A 718 -34.90 -21.02 -31.80
CA GLY A 718 -34.51 -22.44 -31.84
C GLY A 718 -33.40 -22.82 -30.87
N GLN A 719 -33.75 -23.58 -29.86
CA GLN A 719 -32.90 -24.21 -28.86
C GLN A 719 -31.87 -25.19 -29.48
N SER A 720 -30.64 -25.19 -28.97
CA SER A 720 -29.93 -26.35 -28.40
C SER A 720 -28.54 -25.92 -27.93
#